data_AF-A0A9B0WQL3-F1
#
_entry.id   AF-A0A9B0WQL3-F1
#
_cell.length_a   1.000
_cell.length_b   1.000
_cell.length_c   1.000
_cell.angle_alpha   90.00
_cell.angle_beta   90.00
_cell.angle_gamma   90.00
#
_symmetry.space_group_name_H-M   'P 1'
#
loop_
_entity.id
_entity.type
_entity.pdbx_description
1 polymer ?
#
loop_
_entity_poly.entity_id
_entity_poly.type
_entity_poly.pdbx_seq_one_letter_code
_entity_poly.pdbx_strand_id
1 'polypeptide(L)'
;MEELVGLREGSPGNPVTLRELWSPCPRIRKGIRDGLGWLKQKLFREGEDWHLLMTLGVLMALISYTMNFAVNRVVRAHKWLYREIGDSHLLRYLSWTVYPVALVSFSSGFSQSITPFSGGSGIPELKTILSGVILDDYLDIKNFGAKVVGLSCTLASGSTVFLGKVGPFVHLSVMIAAYLSRVRLKATKESENRRKQKEMLVVAAAVGVATVFAAPFSGVLFSIEVLSSHYSVWDYWRCFFAATCGAFMFRLLAVFNSEQETITSLFKTGFRVDVPFDLPEIFFFVVLGAICGILSCAYLFCQRTFLGFIRTNRFTSKLMATSKPVYSTLATLILASITYPPGVGRFMASRLSMKEHLDSLFDNNSWALITRNSSPPWPAEPDPQNLWFEWYHPQFTVFGTLAFFLVMKFWMLILATTIPIPAGYFMPIFIFGAATGRLIGEALSVAFPEGIIAGGITYPIIPGGYALAGAAAFSGAVTHTISTAILAFELTGQIVHALPVLLAVLAANAIAQSCQPSFYEGTIIVKKLPFLPWIRGRNIGNHPVIVEHFMNGAITVLAKDMSMEEVVKVVTSTDVAEYPLVESTESQILMGVVRRAQLLQALQAEPPSWVPEHQRCLQDILARSCPMEPVTLHLSPETSLHQAHNLFELMNLHSLFVTLRGKAVGFVSWVELKKAISNLTNPPAPK
;
A
#
# COMPACT_ATOMS: atom_id res chain seq x y z
N MET A 1 37.05 -16.36 -64.76
CA MET A 1 36.14 -17.09 -65.66
C MET A 1 34.81 -16.36 -65.58
N GLU A 2 34.74 -15.24 -66.29
CA GLU A 2 33.51 -14.46 -66.49
C GLU A 2 32.77 -15.12 -67.65
N GLU A 3 31.63 -15.76 -67.39
CA GLU A 3 30.73 -16.17 -68.47
C GLU A 3 29.69 -15.07 -68.70
N LEU A 4 30.01 -14.20 -69.65
CA LEU A 4 29.04 -13.43 -70.43
C LEU A 4 28.57 -14.32 -71.58
N VAL A 5 27.25 -14.53 -71.69
CA VAL A 5 26.64 -15.12 -72.89
C VAL A 5 25.61 -14.16 -73.46
N GLY A 6 25.94 -13.63 -74.65
CA GLY A 6 25.03 -13.53 -75.80
C GLY A 6 23.97 -12.44 -75.81
N LEU A 7 24.29 -11.29 -76.43
CA LEU A 7 23.30 -10.39 -77.03
C LEU A 7 22.78 -10.99 -78.35
N ARG A 8 21.47 -10.87 -78.59
CA ARG A 8 20.88 -10.95 -79.94
C ARG A 8 20.52 -9.53 -80.37
N GLU A 9 21.00 -9.15 -81.55
CA GLU A 9 20.89 -7.81 -82.15
C GLU A 9 19.44 -7.35 -82.36
N GLY A 10 19.15 -6.06 -82.03
CA GLY A 10 17.96 -5.34 -82.50
C GLY A 10 16.96 -4.84 -81.45
N SER A 11 17.36 -3.99 -80.49
CA SER A 11 16.47 -3.13 -79.69
C SER A 11 17.28 -2.08 -78.91
N PRO A 12 16.86 -0.80 -78.79
CA PRO A 12 17.55 0.18 -77.95
C PRO A 12 17.05 0.00 -76.50
N GLY A 13 17.66 -0.93 -75.78
CA GLY A 13 17.38 -1.17 -74.37
C GLY A 13 18.60 -1.68 -73.63
N ASN A 14 18.91 -1.08 -72.48
CA ASN A 14 19.97 -1.55 -71.59
C ASN A 14 19.71 -3.01 -71.18
N PRO A 15 20.74 -3.86 -71.07
CA PRO A 15 20.57 -5.25 -70.65
C PRO A 15 20.11 -5.31 -69.19
N VAL A 16 18.90 -5.84 -68.97
CA VAL A 16 18.41 -6.19 -67.63
C VAL A 16 19.07 -7.48 -67.21
N THR A 17 19.74 -7.48 -66.05
CA THR A 17 20.38 -8.68 -65.52
C THR A 17 19.33 -9.68 -65.00
N LEU A 18 19.58 -10.99 -65.15
CA LEU A 18 18.75 -12.09 -64.62
C LEU A 18 18.48 -11.98 -63.11
N ARG A 19 19.26 -11.17 -62.39
CA ARG A 19 19.13 -10.88 -60.95
C ARG A 19 18.00 -9.91 -60.62
N GLU A 20 17.56 -9.07 -61.57
CA GLU A 20 16.46 -8.12 -61.36
C GLU A 20 15.08 -8.78 -61.54
N LEU A 21 14.97 -9.80 -62.39
CA LEU A 21 13.71 -10.52 -62.64
C LEU A 21 13.29 -11.44 -61.47
N TRP A 22 14.23 -11.82 -60.60
CA TRP A 22 14.01 -12.77 -59.49
C TRP A 22 14.02 -12.14 -58.09
N SER A 23 14.04 -10.80 -58.00
CA SER A 23 13.88 -10.13 -56.70
C SER A 23 12.39 -9.97 -56.37
N PRO A 24 11.87 -10.57 -55.28
CA PRO A 24 10.46 -10.43 -54.94
C PRO A 24 10.18 -8.98 -54.52
N CYS A 25 9.45 -8.26 -55.38
CA CYS A 25 8.78 -6.98 -55.17
C CYS A 25 9.34 -6.09 -54.04
N PRO A 26 10.33 -5.22 -54.30
CA PRO A 26 10.95 -4.35 -53.28
C PRO A 26 9.95 -3.41 -52.59
N ARG A 27 8.86 -3.01 -53.26
CA ARG A 27 7.77 -2.21 -52.67
C ARG A 27 7.00 -2.97 -51.58
N ILE A 28 6.73 -4.26 -51.80
CA ILE A 28 6.04 -5.11 -50.82
C ILE A 28 6.95 -5.39 -49.63
N ARG A 29 8.24 -5.65 -49.86
CA ARG A 29 9.22 -5.85 -48.77
C ARG A 29 9.45 -4.58 -47.93
N LYS A 30 9.43 -3.39 -48.56
CA LYS A 30 9.48 -2.11 -47.85
C LYS A 30 8.19 -1.87 -47.06
N GLY A 31 7.02 -2.12 -47.63
CA GLY A 31 5.74 -2.04 -46.92
C GLY A 31 5.63 -3.02 -45.74
N ILE A 32 6.15 -4.24 -45.88
CA ILE A 32 6.23 -5.22 -44.78
C ILE A 32 7.25 -4.78 -43.74
N ARG A 33 8.42 -4.24 -44.12
CA ARG A 33 9.43 -3.75 -43.17
C ARG A 33 8.93 -2.52 -42.40
N ASP A 34 8.26 -1.60 -43.07
CA ASP A 34 7.68 -0.40 -42.47
C ASP A 34 6.48 -0.77 -41.60
N GLY A 35 5.66 -1.73 -42.03
CA GLY A 35 4.58 -2.31 -41.23
C GLY A 35 5.09 -3.08 -40.00
N LEU A 36 6.17 -3.84 -40.14
CA LEU A 36 6.83 -4.54 -39.02
C LEU A 36 7.53 -3.56 -38.10
N GLY A 37 8.10 -2.47 -38.63
CA GLY A 37 8.68 -1.37 -37.87
C GLY A 37 7.62 -0.64 -37.06
N TRP A 38 6.48 -0.31 -37.68
CA TRP A 38 5.31 0.26 -37.02
C TRP A 38 4.75 -0.68 -35.95
N LEU A 39 4.58 -1.96 -36.27
CA LEU A 39 4.09 -2.97 -35.32
C LEU A 39 5.05 -3.14 -34.15
N LYS A 40 6.37 -3.21 -34.42
CA LYS A 40 7.40 -3.25 -33.39
C LYS A 40 7.33 -2.00 -32.52
N GLN A 41 7.25 -0.80 -33.11
CA GLN A 41 7.20 0.44 -32.34
C GLN A 41 5.91 0.54 -31.50
N LYS A 42 4.76 0.09 -32.03
CA LYS A 42 3.50 0.02 -31.29
C LYS A 42 3.56 -1.00 -30.15
N LEU A 43 4.10 -2.18 -30.41
CA LEU A 43 4.24 -3.26 -29.44
C LEU A 43 5.25 -2.93 -28.34
N PHE A 44 6.38 -2.28 -28.68
CA PHE A 44 7.33 -1.81 -27.69
C PHE A 44 6.73 -0.69 -26.84
N ARG A 45 6.08 0.32 -27.45
CA ARG A 45 5.57 1.46 -26.69
C ARG A 45 4.42 1.10 -25.74
N GLU A 46 3.48 0.27 -26.19
CA GLU A 46 2.38 -0.19 -25.33
C GLU A 46 2.83 -1.35 -24.43
N GLY A 47 3.65 -2.27 -24.95
CA GLY A 47 4.09 -3.46 -24.23
C GLY A 47 5.11 -3.18 -23.12
N GLU A 48 5.97 -2.17 -23.25
CA GLU A 48 6.98 -1.83 -22.22
C GLU A 48 6.35 -1.58 -20.85
N ASP A 49 5.23 -0.85 -20.80
CA ASP A 49 4.52 -0.58 -19.54
C ASP A 49 4.00 -1.90 -18.94
N TRP A 50 3.35 -2.77 -19.73
CA TRP A 50 2.86 -4.06 -19.26
C TRP A 50 3.98 -5.03 -18.85
N HIS A 51 5.13 -5.01 -19.53
CA HIS A 51 6.30 -5.79 -19.15
C HIS A 51 6.87 -5.32 -17.81
N LEU A 52 6.92 -4.01 -17.56
CA LEU A 52 7.31 -3.47 -16.27
C LEU A 52 6.36 -3.94 -15.15
N LEU A 53 5.06 -3.96 -15.42
CA LEU A 53 4.05 -4.44 -14.47
C LEU A 53 4.18 -5.94 -14.18
N MET A 54 4.41 -6.75 -15.22
CA MET A 54 4.64 -8.19 -15.07
C MET A 54 5.92 -8.46 -14.25
N THR A 55 7.03 -7.79 -14.58
CA THR A 55 8.31 -7.96 -13.85
C THR A 55 8.18 -7.57 -12.39
N LEU A 56 7.45 -6.49 -12.08
CA LEU A 56 7.13 -6.10 -10.71
C LEU A 56 6.36 -7.21 -9.98
N GLY A 57 5.29 -7.74 -10.58
CA GLY A 57 4.50 -8.84 -10.00
C GLY A 57 5.32 -10.10 -9.72
N VAL A 58 6.12 -10.54 -10.70
CA VAL A 58 7.00 -11.71 -10.59
C VAL A 58 8.06 -11.52 -9.50
N LEU A 59 8.71 -10.35 -9.44
CA LEU A 59 9.74 -10.06 -8.46
C LEU A 59 9.15 -10.05 -7.03
N MET A 60 7.98 -9.44 -6.84
CA MET A 60 7.31 -9.47 -5.54
C MET A 60 6.93 -10.89 -5.12
N ALA A 61 6.45 -11.72 -6.04
CA ALA A 61 6.13 -13.12 -5.74
C ALA A 61 7.36 -13.90 -5.28
N LEU A 62 8.50 -13.75 -5.97
CA LEU A 62 9.77 -14.38 -5.60
C LEU A 62 10.24 -13.94 -4.21
N ILE A 63 10.15 -12.63 -3.91
CA ILE A 63 10.52 -12.10 -2.58
C ILE A 63 9.59 -12.66 -1.50
N SER A 64 8.27 -12.71 -1.74
CA SER A 64 7.31 -13.26 -0.76
C SER A 64 7.58 -14.73 -0.51
N TYR A 65 7.82 -15.50 -1.56
CA TYR A 65 8.07 -16.94 -1.47
C TYR A 65 9.36 -17.26 -0.71
N THR A 66 10.47 -16.63 -1.11
CA THR A 66 11.78 -16.81 -0.44
C THR A 66 11.75 -16.37 1.02
N MET A 67 11.07 -15.25 1.33
CA MET A 67 10.88 -14.81 2.72
C MET A 67 10.07 -15.82 3.53
N ASN A 68 8.94 -16.32 3.02
CA ASN A 68 8.13 -17.31 3.73
C ASN A 68 8.90 -18.61 3.93
N PHE A 69 9.64 -19.07 2.92
CA PHE A 69 10.47 -20.27 3.03
C PHE A 69 11.51 -20.15 4.13
N ALA A 70 12.26 -19.03 4.16
CA ALA A 70 13.24 -18.77 5.21
C ALA A 70 12.60 -18.71 6.60
N VAL A 71 11.50 -17.95 6.75
CA VAL A 71 10.75 -17.85 8.02
C VAL A 71 10.27 -19.22 8.49
N ASN A 72 9.69 -20.04 7.62
CA ASN A 72 9.20 -21.36 7.96
C ASN A 72 10.31 -22.29 8.46
N ARG A 73 11.52 -22.21 7.88
CA ARG A 73 12.68 -22.99 8.33
C ARG A 73 13.14 -22.56 9.73
N VAL A 74 13.22 -21.26 9.99
CA VAL A 74 13.60 -20.75 11.31
C VAL A 74 12.55 -21.10 12.37
N VAL A 75 11.26 -20.93 12.07
CA VAL A 75 10.16 -21.28 12.98
C VAL A 75 10.16 -22.79 13.27
N ARG A 76 10.39 -23.64 12.27
CA ARG A 76 10.50 -25.09 12.47
C ARG A 76 11.71 -25.46 13.34
N ALA A 77 12.85 -24.81 13.13
CA ALA A 77 14.04 -25.01 13.95
C ALA A 77 13.80 -24.57 15.41
N HIS A 78 13.05 -23.48 15.63
CA HIS A 78 12.66 -23.05 16.97
C HIS A 78 11.69 -24.04 17.64
N LYS A 79 10.67 -24.54 16.93
CA LYS A 79 9.77 -25.60 17.44
C LYS A 79 10.57 -26.86 17.81
N TRP A 80 11.50 -27.29 16.95
CA TRP A 80 12.39 -28.42 17.23
C TRP A 80 13.25 -28.17 18.47
N LEU A 81 13.88 -27.00 18.60
CA LEU A 81 14.69 -26.66 19.76
C LEU A 81 13.87 -26.66 21.05
N TYR A 82 12.66 -26.08 21.03
CA TYR A 82 11.76 -26.06 22.19
C TYR A 82 11.41 -27.48 22.67
N ARG A 83 11.28 -28.43 21.74
CA ARG A 83 11.03 -29.84 22.03
C ARG A 83 12.24 -30.56 22.63
N GLU A 84 13.42 -30.40 22.01
CA GLU A 84 14.61 -31.18 22.37
C GLU A 84 15.37 -30.65 23.60
N ILE A 85 15.13 -29.40 24.03
CA ILE A 85 15.92 -28.76 25.12
C ILE A 85 15.71 -29.41 26.51
N GLY A 86 14.84 -30.40 26.62
CA GLY A 86 14.55 -31.16 27.84
C GLY A 86 13.42 -30.58 28.68
N ASP A 87 13.16 -31.19 29.84
CA ASP A 87 12.01 -30.88 30.71
C ASP A 87 12.24 -29.74 31.70
N SER A 88 13.47 -29.22 31.81
CA SER A 88 13.77 -28.11 32.71
C SER A 88 12.99 -26.85 32.32
N HIS A 89 12.14 -26.37 33.25
CA HIS A 89 11.33 -25.17 33.05
C HIS A 89 12.17 -23.93 32.72
N LEU A 90 13.36 -23.80 33.31
CA LEU A 90 14.25 -22.66 33.05
C LEU A 90 14.76 -22.67 31.60
N LEU A 91 15.20 -23.83 31.10
CA LEU A 91 15.71 -23.96 29.73
C LEU A 91 14.59 -23.75 28.70
N ARG A 92 13.40 -24.31 28.93
CA ARG A 92 12.22 -24.07 28.07
C ARG A 92 11.77 -22.62 28.07
N TYR A 93 11.81 -21.96 29.23
CA TYR A 93 11.50 -20.54 29.32
C TYR A 93 12.52 -19.71 28.53
N LEU A 94 13.82 -19.95 28.75
CA LEU A 94 14.88 -19.25 28.03
C LEU A 94 14.80 -19.48 26.52
N SER A 95 14.52 -20.70 26.04
CA SER A 95 14.37 -20.96 24.62
C SER A 95 13.19 -20.19 24.01
N TRP A 96 12.06 -20.15 24.72
CA TRP A 96 10.86 -19.40 24.32
C TRP A 96 11.07 -17.88 24.33
N THR A 97 11.79 -17.33 25.31
CA THR A 97 11.94 -15.87 25.45
C THR A 97 13.13 -15.30 24.68
N VAL A 98 14.27 -15.97 24.66
CA VAL A 98 15.50 -15.43 24.04
C VAL A 98 15.36 -15.36 22.52
N TYR A 99 14.72 -16.36 21.91
CA TYR A 99 14.51 -16.42 20.46
C TYR A 99 13.79 -15.18 19.88
N PRO A 100 12.54 -14.85 20.29
CA PRO A 100 11.83 -13.69 19.75
C PRO A 100 12.49 -12.37 20.18
N VAL A 101 13.04 -12.29 21.40
CA VAL A 101 13.74 -11.09 21.86
C VAL A 101 14.95 -10.80 20.97
N ALA A 102 15.80 -11.79 20.69
CA ALA A 102 16.97 -11.62 19.84
C ALA A 102 16.61 -11.18 18.42
N LEU A 103 15.60 -11.82 17.81
CA LEU A 103 15.14 -11.48 16.46
C LEU A 103 14.54 -10.07 16.37
N VAL A 104 13.72 -9.66 17.34
CA VAL A 104 13.14 -8.31 17.37
C VAL A 104 14.21 -7.25 17.64
N SER A 105 15.18 -7.55 18.52
CA SER A 105 16.33 -6.66 18.78
C SER A 105 17.12 -6.41 17.50
N PHE A 106 17.41 -7.48 16.75
CA PHE A 106 18.14 -7.41 15.50
C PHE A 106 17.35 -6.65 14.43
N SER A 107 16.04 -6.94 14.29
CA SER A 107 15.14 -6.22 13.38
C SER A 107 15.10 -4.72 13.68
N SER A 108 14.97 -4.36 14.96
CA SER A 108 14.98 -2.97 15.40
C SER A 108 16.33 -2.30 15.12
N GLY A 109 17.44 -2.91 15.52
CA GLY A 109 18.78 -2.34 15.32
C GLY A 109 19.13 -2.14 13.85
N PHE A 110 18.84 -3.14 13.01
CA PHE A 110 19.18 -3.10 11.59
C PHE A 110 18.29 -2.17 10.76
N SER A 111 16.99 -2.09 11.05
CA SER A 111 16.09 -1.16 10.36
C SER A 111 16.47 0.30 10.66
N GLN A 112 16.88 0.58 11.89
CA GLN A 112 17.13 1.95 12.35
C GLN A 112 18.50 2.49 11.97
N SER A 113 19.47 1.62 11.68
CA SER A 113 20.80 2.05 11.24
C SER A 113 20.81 2.66 9.84
N ILE A 114 19.81 2.34 9.00
CA ILE A 114 19.73 2.84 7.62
C ILE A 114 18.89 4.11 7.51
N THR A 115 17.63 4.07 7.95
CA THR A 115 16.75 5.24 7.87
C THR A 115 15.67 5.21 8.96
N PRO A 116 15.31 6.35 9.56
CA PRO A 116 14.21 6.41 10.53
C PRO A 116 12.86 5.95 9.95
N PHE A 117 12.68 6.06 8.63
CA PHE A 117 11.47 5.63 7.91
C PHE A 117 11.42 4.11 7.62
N SER A 118 12.44 3.35 8.02
CA SER A 118 12.46 1.89 7.84
C SER A 118 11.42 1.18 8.72
N GLY A 119 11.25 1.65 9.95
CA GLY A 119 10.35 1.06 10.95
C GLY A 119 8.86 1.30 10.68
N GLY A 120 8.04 0.33 11.08
CA GLY A 120 6.58 0.36 10.97
C GLY A 120 6.02 -0.14 9.63
N SER A 121 4.69 0.01 9.50
CA SER A 121 3.92 -0.51 8.37
C SER A 121 4.32 0.09 7.02
N GLY A 122 4.38 1.41 6.87
CA GLY A 122 4.65 2.06 5.59
C GLY A 122 3.40 2.41 4.75
N ILE A 123 2.21 1.89 5.09
CA ILE A 123 0.95 2.30 4.45
C ILE A 123 0.59 3.77 4.75
N PRO A 124 0.71 4.27 6.00
CA PRO A 124 0.48 5.69 6.32
C PRO A 124 1.30 6.66 5.46
N GLU A 125 2.59 6.35 5.28
CA GLU A 125 3.50 7.12 4.44
C GLU A 125 3.09 7.07 2.97
N LEU A 126 2.73 5.89 2.45
CA LEU A 126 2.26 5.75 1.08
C LEU A 126 0.97 6.52 0.81
N LYS A 127 -0.01 6.47 1.74
CA LYS A 127 -1.24 7.26 1.66
C LYS A 127 -0.95 8.77 1.62
N THR A 128 0.11 9.21 2.32
CA THR A 128 0.59 10.59 2.29
C THR A 128 1.21 10.96 0.93
N ILE A 129 2.01 10.07 0.34
CA ILE A 129 2.61 10.25 -0.98
C ILE A 129 1.52 10.31 -2.07
N LEU A 130 0.52 9.43 -2.00
CA LEU A 130 -0.57 9.40 -2.97
C LEU A 130 -1.49 10.62 -2.85
N SER A 131 -1.64 11.21 -1.66
CA SER A 131 -2.28 12.52 -1.49
C SER A 131 -1.48 13.67 -2.12
N GLY A 132 -0.24 13.44 -2.56
CA GLY A 132 0.57 14.38 -3.33
C GLY A 132 1.84 14.85 -2.63
N VAL A 133 2.00 14.59 -1.32
CA VAL A 133 3.21 14.99 -0.58
C VAL A 133 4.26 13.88 -0.62
N ILE A 134 5.22 14.03 -1.54
CA ILE A 134 6.29 13.04 -1.76
C ILE A 134 7.28 13.06 -0.58
N LEU A 135 7.62 11.86 -0.09
CA LEU A 135 8.62 11.59 0.94
C LEU A 135 9.78 10.82 0.29
N ASP A 136 10.87 11.50 -0.06
CA ASP A 136 11.94 10.90 -0.88
C ASP A 136 12.67 9.76 -0.17
N ASP A 137 12.92 9.89 1.14
CA ASP A 137 13.55 8.86 1.97
C ASP A 137 12.75 7.55 2.04
N TYR A 138 11.43 7.63 1.80
CA TYR A 138 10.55 6.46 1.74
C TYR A 138 10.76 5.68 0.44
N LEU A 139 11.05 6.35 -0.68
CA LEU A 139 11.23 5.70 -1.99
C LEU A 139 12.67 5.26 -2.27
N ASP A 140 13.62 5.55 -1.37
CA ASP A 140 15.03 5.21 -1.56
C ASP A 140 15.30 3.70 -1.38
N ILE A 141 15.92 3.09 -2.40
CA ILE A 141 16.20 1.66 -2.46
C ILE A 141 17.21 1.22 -1.38
N LYS A 142 17.99 2.15 -0.82
CA LYS A 142 18.95 1.85 0.27
C LYS A 142 18.28 1.15 1.46
N ASN A 143 17.01 1.44 1.70
CA ASN A 143 16.24 0.86 2.80
C ASN A 143 15.74 -0.57 2.52
N PHE A 144 15.82 -1.05 1.27
CA PHE A 144 15.24 -2.31 0.84
C PHE A 144 15.77 -3.51 1.62
N GLY A 145 17.09 -3.69 1.66
CA GLY A 145 17.72 -4.83 2.34
C GLY A 145 17.40 -4.85 3.84
N ALA A 146 17.48 -3.69 4.50
CA ALA A 146 17.18 -3.56 5.92
C ALA A 146 15.74 -3.95 6.26
N LYS A 147 14.80 -3.53 5.42
CA LYS A 147 13.38 -3.81 5.63
C LYS A 147 13.01 -5.26 5.33
N VAL A 148 13.59 -5.89 4.30
CA VAL A 148 13.40 -7.33 4.02
C VAL A 148 13.88 -8.19 5.18
N VAL A 149 15.10 -7.94 5.67
CA VAL A 149 15.69 -8.71 6.76
C VAL A 149 14.93 -8.48 8.07
N GLY A 150 14.65 -7.23 8.43
CA GLY A 150 13.88 -6.91 9.64
C GLY A 150 12.47 -7.49 9.62
N LEU A 151 11.80 -7.47 8.46
CA LEU A 151 10.49 -8.10 8.30
C LEU A 151 10.56 -9.62 8.46
N SER A 152 11.59 -10.26 7.90
CA SER A 152 11.83 -11.70 8.03
C SER A 152 12.02 -12.10 9.50
N CYS A 153 12.81 -11.34 10.26
CA CYS A 153 12.99 -11.54 11.70
C CYS A 153 11.68 -11.34 12.49
N THR A 154 10.88 -10.34 12.11
CA THR A 154 9.58 -10.07 12.74
C THR A 154 8.62 -11.24 12.52
N LEU A 155 8.56 -11.79 11.31
CA LEU A 155 7.73 -12.95 11.00
C LEU A 155 8.23 -14.24 11.66
N ALA A 156 9.56 -14.43 11.72
CA ALA A 156 10.16 -15.56 12.41
C ALA A 156 9.87 -15.54 13.92
N SER A 157 9.81 -14.35 14.54
CA SER A 157 9.38 -14.20 15.94
C SER A 157 7.96 -14.72 16.20
N GLY A 158 7.14 -14.79 15.14
CA GLY A 158 5.91 -15.58 15.12
C GLY A 158 4.76 -15.01 15.97
N SER A 159 3.96 -15.92 16.52
CA SER A 159 2.74 -15.62 17.28
C SER A 159 2.99 -15.02 18.67
N THR A 160 4.25 -15.02 19.14
CA THR A 160 4.66 -14.37 20.40
C THR A 160 4.52 -12.85 20.31
N VAL A 161 5.16 -12.26 19.29
CA VAL A 161 5.07 -10.83 18.96
C VAL A 161 3.75 -10.52 18.26
N PHE A 162 3.17 -11.51 17.55
CA PHE A 162 1.84 -11.45 16.96
C PHE A 162 1.69 -10.30 15.95
N LEU A 163 2.58 -10.26 14.95
CA LEU A 163 2.61 -9.28 13.87
C LEU A 163 2.61 -9.98 12.50
N GLY A 164 2.15 -9.28 11.45
CA GLY A 164 2.08 -9.75 10.06
C GLY A 164 3.05 -9.01 9.12
N LYS A 165 2.84 -9.17 7.80
CA LYS A 165 3.73 -8.59 6.75
C LYS A 165 3.14 -7.57 5.79
N VAL A 166 1.81 -7.40 5.74
CA VAL A 166 1.11 -6.62 4.69
C VAL A 166 1.75 -5.25 4.44
N GLY A 167 1.80 -4.41 5.48
CA GLY A 167 2.31 -3.04 5.35
C GLY A 167 3.75 -2.97 4.82
N PRO A 168 4.72 -3.58 5.52
CA PRO A 168 6.11 -3.52 5.09
C PRO A 168 6.32 -4.07 3.68
N PHE A 169 5.55 -5.09 3.30
CA PHE A 169 5.63 -5.68 1.96
C PHE A 169 5.08 -4.76 0.87
N VAL A 170 4.01 -4.00 1.15
CA VAL A 170 3.52 -2.92 0.29
C VAL A 170 4.63 -1.88 0.07
N HIS A 171 5.30 -1.46 1.15
CA HIS A 171 6.43 -0.53 1.03
C HIS A 171 7.58 -1.08 0.18
N LEU A 172 7.96 -2.35 0.37
CA LEU A 172 8.96 -3.01 -0.48
C LEU A 172 8.58 -2.98 -1.96
N SER A 173 7.30 -3.23 -2.27
CA SER A 173 6.82 -3.18 -3.64
C SER A 173 6.91 -1.78 -4.26
N VAL A 174 6.52 -0.76 -3.50
CA VAL A 174 6.59 0.63 -3.96
C VAL A 174 8.04 1.08 -4.19
N MET A 175 9.00 0.68 -3.34
CA MET A 175 10.42 0.98 -3.57
C MET A 175 10.96 0.29 -4.84
N ILE A 176 10.58 -0.97 -5.09
CA ILE A 176 10.95 -1.68 -6.32
C ILE A 176 10.37 -0.97 -7.55
N ALA A 177 9.10 -0.59 -7.51
CA ALA A 177 8.46 0.12 -8.61
C ALA A 177 9.09 1.49 -8.87
N ALA A 178 9.43 2.25 -7.82
CA ALA A 178 10.18 3.49 -7.95
C ALA A 178 11.57 3.26 -8.59
N TYR A 179 12.27 2.21 -8.18
CA TYR A 179 13.55 1.81 -8.76
C TYR A 179 13.42 1.42 -10.24
N LEU A 180 12.49 0.53 -10.58
CA LEU A 180 12.21 0.10 -11.97
C LEU A 180 11.83 1.29 -12.85
N SER A 181 11.05 2.24 -12.32
CA SER A 181 10.68 3.47 -13.03
C SER A 181 11.90 4.35 -13.33
N ARG A 182 12.81 4.52 -12.37
CA ARG A 182 14.07 5.28 -12.57
C ARG A 182 14.98 4.62 -13.61
N VAL A 183 15.09 3.29 -13.58
CA VAL A 183 15.85 2.52 -14.59
C VAL A 183 15.24 2.72 -15.98
N ARG A 184 13.91 2.65 -16.09
CA ARG A 184 13.18 2.90 -17.35
C ARG A 184 13.49 4.29 -17.90
N LEU A 185 13.31 5.34 -17.09
CA LEU A 185 13.56 6.74 -17.49
C LEU A 185 15.00 6.95 -17.98
N LYS A 186 15.99 6.34 -17.29
CA LYS A 186 17.40 6.42 -17.69
C LYS A 186 17.67 5.69 -19.00
N ALA A 187 17.02 4.56 -19.24
CA ALA A 187 17.18 3.76 -20.45
C ALA A 187 16.51 4.42 -21.68
N THR A 188 15.30 4.95 -21.51
CA THR A 188 14.52 5.55 -22.61
C THR A 188 14.84 7.04 -22.84
N LYS A 189 15.60 7.68 -21.94
CA LYS A 189 15.87 9.14 -21.95
C LYS A 189 14.59 9.98 -21.94
N GLU A 190 13.49 9.45 -21.41
CA GLU A 190 12.24 10.20 -21.20
C GLU A 190 12.35 11.12 -19.98
N SER A 191 11.68 12.27 -20.03
CA SER A 191 11.51 13.15 -18.87
C SER A 191 10.57 12.52 -17.84
N GLU A 192 10.84 12.75 -16.55
CA GLU A 192 10.03 12.23 -15.46
C GLU A 192 8.61 12.80 -15.50
N ASN A 193 7.60 11.93 -15.69
CA ASN A 193 6.20 12.31 -15.61
C ASN A 193 5.63 11.89 -14.25
N ARG A 194 5.30 12.88 -13.41
CA ARG A 194 4.78 12.67 -12.06
C ARG A 194 3.49 11.86 -12.03
N ARG A 195 2.62 12.02 -13.04
CA ARG A 195 1.38 11.25 -13.15
C ARG A 195 1.68 9.76 -13.33
N LYS A 196 2.52 9.41 -14.32
CA LYS A 196 2.93 8.02 -14.56
C LYS A 196 3.62 7.42 -13.34
N GLN A 197 4.43 8.21 -12.63
CA GLN A 197 5.07 7.77 -11.40
C GLN A 197 4.01 7.46 -10.32
N LYS A 198 3.04 8.35 -10.07
CA LYS A 198 1.94 8.10 -9.12
C LYS A 198 1.13 6.85 -9.49
N GLU A 199 0.76 6.71 -10.76
CA GLU A 199 0.06 5.52 -11.29
C GLU A 199 0.88 4.23 -11.02
N MET A 200 2.19 4.26 -11.21
CA MET A 200 3.07 3.13 -10.93
C MET A 200 3.16 2.79 -9.44
N LEU A 201 3.24 3.78 -8.55
CA LEU A 201 3.26 3.54 -7.10
C LEU A 201 1.94 2.91 -6.62
N VAL A 202 0.82 3.31 -7.22
CA VAL A 202 -0.50 2.71 -6.97
C VAL A 202 -0.50 1.23 -7.36
N VAL A 203 -0.01 0.90 -8.56
CA VAL A 203 0.06 -0.50 -9.02
C VAL A 203 0.95 -1.34 -8.11
N ALA A 204 2.10 -0.81 -7.73
CA ALA A 204 3.00 -1.47 -6.80
C ALA A 204 2.37 -1.75 -5.45
N ALA A 205 1.59 -0.79 -4.93
CA ALA A 205 0.89 -0.99 -3.68
C ALA A 205 -0.09 -2.17 -3.75
N ALA A 206 -0.86 -2.24 -4.85
CA ALA A 206 -1.83 -3.29 -5.08
C ALA A 206 -1.16 -4.67 -5.24
N VAL A 207 -0.06 -4.74 -5.98
CA VAL A 207 0.76 -5.96 -6.13
C VAL A 207 1.30 -6.42 -4.80
N GLY A 208 1.80 -5.50 -3.97
CA GLY A 208 2.30 -5.80 -2.63
C GLY A 208 1.25 -6.42 -1.73
N VAL A 209 0.04 -5.84 -1.68
CA VAL A 209 -1.09 -6.39 -0.92
C VAL A 209 -1.48 -7.78 -1.47
N ALA A 210 -1.73 -7.88 -2.78
CA ALA A 210 -2.19 -9.11 -3.42
C ALA A 210 -1.22 -10.28 -3.22
N THR A 211 0.09 -10.01 -3.29
CA THR A 211 1.15 -11.02 -3.14
C THR A 211 1.27 -11.51 -1.70
N VAL A 212 0.96 -10.68 -0.70
CA VAL A 212 0.98 -11.10 0.71
C VAL A 212 -0.14 -12.09 1.00
N PHE A 213 -1.33 -11.85 0.44
CA PHE A 213 -2.49 -12.71 0.63
C PHE A 213 -2.60 -13.84 -0.39
N ALA A 214 -1.79 -13.81 -1.46
CA ALA A 214 -1.96 -14.67 -2.64
C ALA A 214 -3.38 -14.61 -3.22
N ALA A 215 -3.96 -13.41 -3.20
CA ALA A 215 -5.36 -13.09 -3.47
C ALA A 215 -5.45 -11.82 -4.37
N PRO A 216 -5.42 -11.97 -5.71
CA PRO A 216 -5.37 -10.84 -6.63
C PRO A 216 -6.64 -9.98 -6.65
N PHE A 217 -7.84 -10.55 -6.55
CA PHE A 217 -9.08 -9.77 -6.68
C PHE A 217 -9.28 -8.84 -5.48
N SER A 218 -9.30 -9.43 -4.29
CA SER A 218 -9.47 -8.72 -3.03
C SER A 218 -8.28 -7.83 -2.69
N GLY A 219 -7.05 -8.25 -3.00
CA GLY A 219 -5.84 -7.49 -2.71
C GLY A 219 -5.81 -6.14 -3.43
N VAL A 220 -6.24 -6.11 -4.71
CA VAL A 220 -6.33 -4.87 -5.48
C VAL A 220 -7.44 -3.96 -4.92
N LEU A 221 -8.62 -4.50 -4.65
CA LEU A 221 -9.73 -3.72 -4.08
C LEU A 221 -9.37 -3.13 -2.71
N PHE A 222 -8.73 -3.93 -1.84
CA PHE A 222 -8.25 -3.48 -0.55
C PHE A 222 -7.21 -2.37 -0.68
N SER A 223 -6.27 -2.50 -1.61
CA SER A 223 -5.28 -1.47 -1.88
C SER A 223 -5.94 -0.15 -2.31
N ILE A 224 -6.96 -0.22 -3.16
CA ILE A 224 -7.68 0.97 -3.64
C ILE A 224 -8.44 1.64 -2.50
N GLU A 225 -9.22 0.88 -1.73
CA GLU A 225 -10.02 1.41 -0.61
C GLU A 225 -9.16 2.06 0.49
N VAL A 226 -7.99 1.49 0.80
CA VAL A 226 -7.12 2.04 1.86
C VAL A 226 -6.34 3.28 1.41
N LEU A 227 -5.82 3.28 0.18
CA LEU A 227 -4.73 4.17 -0.22
C LEU A 227 -5.17 5.42 -0.96
N SER A 228 -6.27 5.38 -1.72
CA SER A 228 -6.66 6.52 -2.56
C SER A 228 -8.14 6.83 -2.44
N SER A 229 -8.46 8.12 -2.43
CA SER A 229 -9.83 8.63 -2.47
C SER A 229 -10.38 8.71 -3.90
N HIS A 230 -9.49 8.86 -4.88
CA HIS A 230 -9.84 8.97 -6.30
C HIS A 230 -9.05 7.94 -7.10
N TYR A 231 -9.71 7.29 -8.06
CA TYR A 231 -9.11 6.17 -8.76
C TYR A 231 -9.55 6.05 -10.21
N SER A 232 -8.61 5.77 -11.11
CA SER A 232 -8.89 5.53 -12.52
C SER A 232 -9.15 4.04 -12.77
N VAL A 233 -10.20 3.71 -13.54
CA VAL A 233 -10.51 2.32 -13.93
C VAL A 233 -9.36 1.69 -14.73
N TRP A 234 -8.59 2.49 -15.48
CA TRP A 234 -7.41 1.97 -16.19
C TRP A 234 -6.31 1.50 -15.22
N ASP A 235 -6.10 2.22 -14.12
CA ASP A 235 -5.15 1.81 -13.09
C ASP A 235 -5.62 0.55 -12.38
N TYR A 236 -6.93 0.29 -12.35
CA TYR A 236 -7.50 -0.93 -11.77
C TYR A 236 -7.10 -2.15 -12.61
N TRP A 237 -7.22 -2.07 -13.93
CA TRP A 237 -6.79 -3.14 -14.83
C TRP A 237 -5.28 -3.39 -14.76
N ARG A 238 -4.47 -2.34 -14.68
CA ARG A 238 -3.02 -2.46 -14.49
C ARG A 238 -2.66 -3.15 -13.17
N CYS A 239 -3.33 -2.75 -12.07
CA CYS A 239 -3.18 -3.40 -10.77
C CYS A 239 -3.57 -4.87 -10.84
N PHE A 240 -4.72 -5.16 -11.41
CA PHE A 240 -5.26 -6.51 -11.51
C PHE A 240 -4.35 -7.45 -12.32
N PHE A 241 -3.85 -6.97 -13.46
CA PHE A 241 -2.88 -7.71 -14.27
C PHE A 241 -1.62 -8.05 -13.48
N ALA A 242 -0.96 -7.04 -12.89
CA ALA A 242 0.27 -7.22 -12.15
C ALA A 242 0.10 -8.13 -10.92
N ALA A 243 -1.02 -7.96 -10.18
CA ALA A 243 -1.39 -8.79 -9.05
C ALA A 243 -1.62 -10.25 -9.46
N THR A 244 -2.26 -10.48 -10.60
CA THR A 244 -2.50 -11.82 -11.15
C THR A 244 -1.19 -12.50 -11.54
N CYS A 245 -0.27 -11.78 -12.19
CA CYS A 245 1.07 -12.30 -12.48
C CYS A 245 1.81 -12.71 -11.20
N GLY A 246 1.75 -11.88 -10.15
CA GLY A 246 2.36 -12.19 -8.86
C GLY A 246 1.71 -13.40 -8.16
N ALA A 247 0.39 -13.44 -8.10
CA ALA A 247 -0.35 -14.56 -7.50
C ALA A 247 -0.11 -15.88 -8.25
N PHE A 248 -0.10 -15.84 -9.59
CA PHE A 248 0.22 -16.99 -10.43
C PHE A 248 1.64 -17.51 -10.14
N MET A 249 2.64 -16.63 -10.15
CA MET A 249 4.03 -17.01 -9.83
C MET A 249 4.17 -17.58 -8.41
N PHE A 250 3.50 -16.99 -7.42
CA PHE A 250 3.55 -17.47 -6.04
C PHE A 250 3.01 -18.91 -5.92
N ARG A 251 1.86 -19.20 -6.56
CA ARG A 251 1.27 -20.54 -6.55
C ARG A 251 2.09 -21.54 -7.38
N LEU A 252 2.64 -21.10 -8.51
CA LEU A 252 3.51 -21.92 -9.35
C LEU A 252 4.78 -22.37 -8.60
N LEU A 253 5.42 -21.47 -7.85
CA LEU A 253 6.60 -21.80 -7.03
C LEU A 253 6.28 -22.79 -5.90
N ALA A 254 5.10 -22.69 -5.29
CA ALA A 254 4.66 -23.62 -4.25
C ALA A 254 4.50 -25.06 -4.78
N VAL A 255 3.99 -25.21 -6.01
CA VAL A 255 3.90 -26.50 -6.70
C VAL A 255 5.28 -27.04 -7.05
N PHE A 256 6.17 -26.20 -7.58
CA PHE A 256 7.54 -26.62 -7.91
C PHE A 256 8.35 -27.12 -6.70
N ASN A 257 8.10 -26.57 -5.51
CA ASN A 257 8.75 -27.02 -4.29
C ASN A 257 8.02 -28.17 -3.58
N SER A 258 7.00 -28.76 -4.23
CA SER A 258 6.18 -29.85 -3.67
C SER A 258 5.54 -29.52 -2.31
N GLU A 259 5.32 -28.24 -1.99
CA GLU A 259 4.60 -27.83 -0.78
C GLU A 259 3.08 -27.99 -0.95
N GLN A 260 2.60 -28.00 -2.20
CA GLN A 260 1.22 -28.24 -2.58
C GLN A 260 1.17 -29.12 -3.83
N GLU A 261 0.24 -30.08 -3.86
CA GLU A 261 0.01 -30.95 -5.03
C GLU A 261 -0.64 -30.18 -6.19
N THR A 262 -1.46 -29.17 -5.89
CA THR A 262 -2.20 -28.37 -6.88
C THR A 262 -2.39 -26.92 -6.42
N ILE A 263 -2.68 -26.03 -7.37
CA ILE A 263 -2.98 -24.60 -7.15
C ILE A 263 -4.29 -24.49 -6.35
N THR A 264 -4.20 -24.30 -5.03
CA THR A 264 -5.35 -24.25 -4.12
C THR A 264 -5.40 -22.93 -3.34
N SER A 265 -6.55 -22.60 -2.73
CA SER A 265 -6.68 -21.47 -1.80
C SER A 265 -5.85 -21.71 -0.53
N LEU A 266 -5.39 -20.62 0.09
CA LEU A 266 -4.43 -20.69 1.21
C LEU A 266 -5.04 -21.31 2.48
N PHE A 267 -6.34 -21.09 2.70
CA PHE A 267 -7.11 -21.51 3.87
C PHE A 267 -8.38 -22.26 3.43
N LYS A 268 -8.21 -23.34 2.64
CA LYS A 268 -9.34 -24.08 2.06
C LYS A 268 -10.33 -24.54 3.14
N THR A 269 -11.55 -24.04 3.10
CA THR A 269 -12.65 -24.48 3.94
C THR A 269 -13.64 -25.32 3.14
N GLY A 270 -14.38 -26.18 3.86
CA GLY A 270 -15.45 -27.00 3.30
C GLY A 270 -16.77 -26.70 3.99
N PHE A 271 -17.20 -25.44 4.00
CA PHE A 271 -18.54 -25.08 4.49
C PHE A 271 -19.60 -25.67 3.56
N ARG A 272 -20.74 -26.08 4.14
CA ARG A 272 -21.84 -26.68 3.40
C ARG A 272 -22.45 -25.69 2.41
N VAL A 273 -22.87 -26.18 1.25
CA VAL A 273 -23.33 -25.40 0.08
C VAL A 273 -24.84 -25.49 -0.13
N ASP A 274 -25.55 -26.29 0.68
CA ASP A 274 -26.98 -26.55 0.51
C ASP A 274 -27.84 -25.37 1.02
N VAL A 275 -28.09 -24.41 0.11
CA VAL A 275 -29.20 -23.40 -0.06
C VAL A 275 -30.12 -23.07 1.15
N PRO A 276 -30.60 -21.82 1.31
CA PRO A 276 -29.97 -20.49 1.34
C PRO A 276 -29.75 -20.02 2.80
N PHE A 277 -29.16 -18.84 3.04
CA PHE A 277 -29.10 -18.30 4.40
C PHE A 277 -30.48 -18.03 4.97
N ASP A 278 -30.77 -18.68 6.09
CA ASP A 278 -32.01 -18.45 6.81
C ASP A 278 -32.02 -17.02 7.37
N LEU A 279 -33.17 -16.36 7.31
CA LEU A 279 -33.33 -15.00 7.84
C LEU A 279 -32.81 -14.83 9.29
N PRO A 280 -33.01 -15.82 10.21
CA PRO A 280 -32.42 -15.77 11.54
C PRO A 280 -30.89 -15.79 11.53
N GLU A 281 -30.27 -16.58 10.65
CA GLU A 281 -28.81 -16.67 10.56
C GLU A 281 -28.22 -15.32 10.09
N ILE A 282 -28.83 -14.70 9.07
CA ILE A 282 -28.44 -13.37 8.60
C ILE A 282 -28.50 -12.34 9.74
N PHE A 283 -29.56 -12.39 10.56
CA PHE A 283 -29.68 -11.51 11.73
C PHE A 283 -28.50 -11.69 12.69
N PHE A 284 -28.12 -12.93 13.01
CA PHE A 284 -26.97 -13.19 13.87
C PHE A 284 -25.64 -12.74 13.26
N PHE A 285 -25.46 -12.86 11.94
CA PHE A 285 -24.30 -12.29 11.25
C PHE A 285 -24.23 -10.77 11.37
N VAL A 286 -25.36 -10.06 11.22
CA VAL A 286 -25.42 -8.60 11.39
C VAL A 286 -25.10 -8.20 12.84
N VAL A 287 -25.62 -8.93 13.83
CA VAL A 287 -25.31 -8.71 15.25
C VAL A 287 -23.82 -8.93 15.53
N LEU A 288 -23.22 -10.00 14.98
CA LEU A 288 -21.77 -10.22 15.03
C LEU A 288 -21.01 -9.04 14.42
N GLY A 289 -21.45 -8.56 13.26
CA GLY A 289 -20.89 -7.35 12.63
C GLY A 289 -20.95 -6.13 13.54
N ALA A 290 -22.08 -5.90 14.21
CA ALA A 290 -22.24 -4.81 15.15
C ALA A 290 -21.28 -4.91 16.34
N ILE A 291 -21.14 -6.10 16.93
CA ILE A 291 -20.20 -6.37 18.02
C ILE A 291 -18.76 -6.13 17.58
N CYS A 292 -18.37 -6.63 16.39
CA CYS A 292 -17.06 -6.37 15.79
C CYS A 292 -16.82 -4.86 15.55
N GLY A 293 -17.84 -4.11 15.14
CA GLY A 293 -17.78 -2.65 14.98
C GLY A 293 -17.55 -1.90 16.28
N ILE A 294 -18.20 -2.30 17.38
CA ILE A 294 -18.00 -1.70 18.70
C ILE A 294 -16.60 -2.03 19.25
N LEU A 295 -16.19 -3.30 19.15
CA LEU A 295 -14.86 -3.73 19.60
C LEU A 295 -13.74 -3.07 18.79
N SER A 296 -13.93 -2.88 17.48
CA SER A 296 -12.95 -2.18 16.64
C SER A 296 -12.83 -0.69 17.01
N CYS A 297 -13.94 -0.01 17.36
CA CYS A 297 -13.89 1.35 17.88
C CYS A 297 -13.04 1.44 19.14
N ALA A 298 -13.26 0.53 20.10
CA ALA A 298 -12.48 0.47 21.32
C ALA A 298 -10.99 0.22 21.03
N TYR A 299 -10.69 -0.72 20.13
CA TYR A 299 -9.32 -1.00 19.68
C TYR A 299 -8.66 0.24 19.06
N LEU A 300 -9.32 0.90 18.10
CA LEU A 300 -8.80 2.09 17.42
C LEU A 300 -8.53 3.25 18.39
N PHE A 301 -9.44 3.47 19.34
CA PHE A 301 -9.27 4.49 20.37
C PHE A 301 -8.08 4.19 21.28
N CYS A 302 -8.00 2.96 21.82
CA CYS A 302 -6.91 2.54 22.70
C CYS A 302 -5.56 2.57 21.97
N GLN A 303 -5.52 2.09 20.72
CA GLN A 303 -4.34 2.10 19.88
C GLN A 303 -3.80 3.51 19.66
N ARG A 304 -4.67 4.45 19.24
CA ARG A 304 -4.29 5.84 18.99
C ARG A 304 -3.81 6.53 20.27
N THR A 305 -4.54 6.34 21.37
CA THR A 305 -4.22 6.93 22.67
C THR A 305 -2.89 6.40 23.20
N PHE A 306 -2.68 5.08 23.13
CA PHE A 306 -1.45 4.44 23.60
C PHE A 306 -0.23 4.84 22.76
N LEU A 307 -0.36 4.89 21.43
CA LEU A 307 0.73 5.36 20.56
C LEU A 307 1.08 6.83 20.82
N GLY A 308 0.08 7.67 21.09
CA GLY A 308 0.27 9.06 21.53
C GLY A 308 0.95 9.16 22.91
N PHE A 309 0.55 8.32 23.85
CA PHE A 309 1.14 8.23 25.19
C PHE A 309 2.62 7.85 25.13
N ILE A 310 2.99 6.82 24.36
CA ILE A 310 4.39 6.38 24.20
C ILE A 310 5.28 7.50 23.67
N ARG A 311 4.76 8.36 22.78
CA ARG A 311 5.50 9.50 22.22
C ARG A 311 5.57 10.71 23.15
N THR A 312 4.55 10.91 23.98
CA THR A 312 4.45 12.09 24.86
C THR A 312 5.14 11.88 26.20
N ASN A 313 5.08 10.65 26.74
CA ASN A 313 5.64 10.34 28.04
C ASN A 313 7.18 10.49 28.00
N ARG A 314 7.72 11.28 28.93
CA ARG A 314 9.16 11.63 28.98
C ARG A 314 10.05 10.40 29.07
N PHE A 315 9.65 9.39 29.85
CA PHE A 315 10.46 8.18 30.05
C PHE A 315 10.55 7.35 28.76
N THR A 316 9.41 7.01 28.16
CA THR A 316 9.35 6.19 26.95
C THR A 316 9.92 6.92 25.75
N SER A 317 9.66 8.23 25.64
CA SER A 317 10.21 9.08 24.57
C SER A 317 11.74 9.18 24.68
N LYS A 318 12.27 9.39 25.90
CA LYS A 318 13.73 9.37 26.13
C LYS A 318 14.34 8.00 25.82
N LEU A 319 13.71 6.91 26.26
CA LEU A 319 14.16 5.54 25.96
C LEU A 319 14.15 5.25 24.45
N MET A 320 13.10 5.68 23.75
CA MET A 320 13.00 5.54 22.29
C MET A 320 14.00 6.43 21.55
N ALA A 321 14.40 7.56 22.14
CA ALA A 321 15.45 8.43 21.60
C ALA A 321 16.87 7.86 21.83
N THR A 322 17.13 7.27 23.00
CA THR A 322 18.45 6.68 23.32
C THR A 322 18.69 5.36 22.60
N SER A 323 17.71 4.45 22.65
CA SER A 323 17.89 3.09 22.17
C SER A 323 16.55 2.40 21.88
N LYS A 324 16.00 2.69 20.70
CA LYS A 324 14.84 1.97 20.16
C LYS A 324 14.96 0.43 20.22
N PRO A 325 16.12 -0.22 20.01
CA PRO A 325 16.23 -1.67 20.18
C PRO A 325 15.94 -2.11 21.61
N VAL A 326 16.37 -1.37 22.62
CA VAL A 326 16.11 -1.69 24.04
C VAL A 326 14.63 -1.59 24.38
N TYR A 327 13.91 -0.61 23.83
CA TYR A 327 12.45 -0.58 23.96
C TYR A 327 11.80 -1.81 23.33
N SER A 328 12.24 -2.18 22.11
CA SER A 328 11.74 -3.35 21.41
C SER A 328 12.04 -4.67 22.14
N THR A 329 13.22 -4.79 22.77
CA THR A 329 13.61 -5.97 23.56
C THR A 329 12.72 -6.10 24.79
N LEU A 330 12.51 -5.01 25.53
CA LEU A 330 11.70 -4.99 26.74
C LEU A 330 10.23 -5.33 26.45
N ALA A 331 9.65 -4.71 25.42
CA ALA A 331 8.29 -5.02 24.99
C ALA A 331 8.14 -6.49 24.59
N THR A 332 9.10 -7.02 23.82
CA THR A 332 9.09 -8.42 23.38
C THR A 332 9.29 -9.39 24.53
N LEU A 333 10.12 -9.05 25.51
CA LEU A 333 10.33 -9.87 26.71
C LEU A 333 9.02 -10.00 27.50
N ILE A 334 8.27 -8.90 27.67
CA ILE A 334 6.95 -8.92 28.32
C ILE A 334 5.98 -9.82 27.55
N LEU A 335 5.90 -9.65 26.22
CA LEU A 335 5.05 -10.49 25.37
C LEU A 335 5.43 -11.97 25.44
N ALA A 336 6.73 -12.29 25.39
CA ALA A 336 7.23 -13.66 25.43
C ALA A 336 6.97 -14.32 26.80
N SER A 337 7.15 -13.57 27.89
CA SER A 337 6.88 -14.06 29.25
C SER A 337 5.43 -14.49 29.44
N ILE A 338 4.50 -13.70 28.90
CA ILE A 338 3.05 -13.95 29.02
C ILE A 338 2.59 -15.05 28.05
N THR A 339 3.22 -15.14 26.88
CA THR A 339 2.91 -16.20 25.90
C THR A 339 3.54 -17.55 26.22
N TYR A 340 4.33 -17.65 27.30
CA TYR A 340 5.00 -18.89 27.67
C TYR A 340 4.00 -20.05 27.87
N PRO A 341 4.09 -21.14 27.08
CA PRO A 341 3.02 -22.14 27.00
C PRO A 341 2.64 -22.82 28.31
N PRO A 342 3.58 -23.29 29.16
CA PRO A 342 3.22 -23.94 30.41
C PRO A 342 2.55 -23.03 31.45
N GLY A 343 2.71 -21.70 31.31
CA GLY A 343 2.11 -20.71 32.18
C GLY A 343 0.80 -20.19 31.61
N VAL A 344 0.74 -18.88 31.39
CA VAL A 344 -0.45 -18.19 30.87
C VAL A 344 -0.73 -18.56 29.39
N GLY A 345 0.30 -18.98 28.65
CA GLY A 345 0.19 -19.33 27.23
C GLY A 345 -0.79 -20.47 26.92
N ARG A 346 -0.99 -21.41 27.85
CA ARG A 346 -1.95 -22.52 27.70
C ARG A 346 -3.38 -22.04 27.51
N PHE A 347 -3.76 -20.95 28.18
CA PHE A 347 -5.10 -20.37 28.05
C PHE A 347 -5.30 -19.55 26.78
N MET A 348 -4.21 -19.27 26.04
CA MET A 348 -4.23 -18.45 24.81
C MET A 348 -3.87 -19.25 23.55
N ALA A 349 -3.83 -20.58 23.61
CA ALA A 349 -3.35 -21.43 22.52
C ALA A 349 -1.99 -20.96 21.95
N SER A 350 -1.06 -20.52 22.82
CA SER A 350 0.11 -19.73 22.41
C SER A 350 1.12 -20.46 21.53
N ARG A 351 1.09 -21.80 21.51
CA ARG A 351 2.00 -22.67 20.74
C ARG A 351 1.74 -22.66 19.24
N LEU A 352 0.56 -22.20 18.83
CA LEU A 352 0.17 -22.14 17.42
C LEU A 352 0.93 -21.01 16.70
N SER A 353 1.32 -21.24 15.45
CA SER A 353 1.80 -20.18 14.55
C SER A 353 0.66 -19.28 14.09
N MET A 354 0.97 -18.14 13.44
CA MET A 354 -0.06 -17.22 12.93
C MET A 354 -1.00 -17.90 11.93
N LYS A 355 -0.48 -18.80 11.08
CA LYS A 355 -1.29 -19.57 10.13
C LYS A 355 -2.17 -20.59 10.85
N GLU A 356 -1.56 -21.38 11.74
CA GLU A 356 -2.25 -22.43 12.52
C GLU A 356 -3.36 -21.84 13.42
N HIS A 357 -3.21 -20.62 13.96
CA HIS A 357 -4.30 -19.94 14.66
C HIS A 357 -5.52 -19.76 13.76
N LEU A 358 -5.32 -19.28 12.53
CA LEU A 358 -6.43 -19.03 11.61
C LEU A 358 -7.06 -20.35 11.13
N ASP A 359 -6.23 -21.34 10.80
CA ASP A 359 -6.68 -22.70 10.44
C ASP A 359 -7.54 -23.30 11.56
N SER A 360 -7.12 -23.17 12.83
CA SER A 360 -7.92 -23.64 13.97
C SER A 360 -9.24 -22.89 14.10
N LEU A 361 -9.24 -21.56 13.98
CA LEU A 361 -10.47 -20.76 14.16
C LEU A 361 -11.50 -21.00 13.05
N PHE A 362 -11.07 -21.35 11.84
CA PHE A 362 -11.94 -21.70 10.71
C PHE A 362 -12.35 -23.17 10.68
N ASP A 363 -11.99 -23.96 11.69
CA ASP A 363 -12.44 -25.35 11.80
C ASP A 363 -13.97 -25.44 11.79
N ASN A 364 -14.49 -26.41 11.03
CA ASN A 364 -15.92 -26.65 10.83
C ASN A 364 -16.60 -27.24 12.07
N ASN A 365 -15.83 -27.93 12.91
CA ASN A 365 -16.35 -28.65 14.07
C ASN A 365 -16.84 -27.70 15.17
N SER A 366 -17.92 -28.04 15.86
CA SER A 366 -18.40 -27.31 17.05
C SER A 366 -17.68 -27.77 18.31
N TRP A 367 -16.74 -26.95 18.80
CA TRP A 367 -15.88 -27.32 19.92
C TRP A 367 -16.65 -27.51 21.21
N ALA A 368 -17.65 -26.66 21.46
CA ALA A 368 -18.45 -26.75 22.68
C ALA A 368 -19.28 -28.04 22.75
N LEU A 369 -19.78 -28.55 21.61
CA LEU A 369 -20.54 -29.80 21.58
C LEU A 369 -19.62 -31.02 21.69
N ILE A 370 -18.45 -31.00 21.03
CA ILE A 370 -17.48 -32.10 21.13
C ILE A 370 -16.95 -32.23 22.55
N THR A 371 -16.59 -31.12 23.18
CA THR A 371 -16.02 -31.11 24.55
C THR A 371 -17.02 -31.56 25.63
N ARG A 372 -18.33 -31.56 25.34
CA ARG A 372 -19.34 -32.19 26.21
C ARG A 372 -19.31 -33.71 26.14
N ASN A 373 -18.97 -34.26 24.99
CA ASN A 373 -18.99 -35.70 24.72
C ASN A 373 -17.64 -36.37 25.01
N SER A 374 -16.52 -35.66 24.79
CA SER A 374 -15.18 -36.16 25.03
C SER A 374 -14.23 -35.06 25.52
N SER A 375 -13.36 -35.41 26.46
CA SER A 375 -12.27 -34.52 26.89
C SER A 375 -11.07 -34.68 25.96
N PRO A 376 -10.72 -33.69 25.12
CA PRO A 376 -9.61 -33.84 24.19
C PRO A 376 -8.27 -33.85 24.93
N PRO A 377 -7.27 -34.60 24.44
CA PRO A 377 -5.93 -34.63 25.01
C PRO A 377 -5.18 -33.32 24.72
N TRP A 378 -4.17 -33.01 25.54
CA TRP A 378 -3.22 -31.93 25.23
C TRP A 378 -1.91 -32.56 24.69
N PRO A 379 -1.70 -32.55 23.36
CA PRO A 379 -0.60 -33.29 22.76
C PRO A 379 0.75 -32.61 23.00
N ALA A 380 1.82 -33.42 22.97
CA ALA A 380 3.18 -32.94 23.13
C ALA A 380 3.61 -31.96 22.03
N GLU A 381 2.99 -32.01 20.84
CA GLU A 381 3.09 -31.04 19.75
C GLU A 381 1.68 -30.76 19.20
N PRO A 382 1.39 -29.55 18.69
CA PRO A 382 0.10 -29.26 18.09
C PRO A 382 -0.21 -30.24 16.95
N ASP A 383 -1.34 -30.93 17.04
CA ASP A 383 -1.77 -31.90 16.02
C ASP A 383 -2.14 -31.15 14.73
N PRO A 384 -1.47 -31.42 13.58
CA PRO A 384 -1.78 -30.77 12.31
C PRO A 384 -3.24 -30.94 11.85
N GLN A 385 -3.92 -32.01 12.25
CA GLN A 385 -5.31 -32.26 11.88
C GLN A 385 -6.30 -31.64 12.87
N ASN A 386 -5.95 -31.59 14.17
CA ASN A 386 -6.81 -31.13 15.25
C ASN A 386 -6.17 -29.98 16.03
N LEU A 387 -5.84 -28.90 15.32
CA LEU A 387 -5.23 -27.69 15.92
C LEU A 387 -6.09 -27.08 17.03
N TRP A 388 -7.39 -27.35 17.03
CA TRP A 388 -8.33 -26.82 18.02
C TRP A 388 -8.10 -27.35 19.44
N PHE A 389 -7.40 -28.47 19.61
CA PHE A 389 -7.08 -29.00 20.95
C PHE A 389 -6.30 -28.01 21.82
N GLU A 390 -5.52 -27.11 21.23
CA GLU A 390 -4.80 -26.05 21.96
C GLU A 390 -5.72 -24.99 22.57
N TRP A 391 -7.00 -24.94 22.17
CA TRP A 391 -8.01 -24.05 22.74
C TRP A 391 -8.78 -24.68 23.91
N TYR A 392 -8.58 -25.97 24.19
CA TYR A 392 -9.24 -26.65 25.29
C TYR A 392 -8.41 -26.63 26.58
N HIS A 393 -9.08 -26.44 27.71
CA HIS A 393 -8.48 -26.61 29.03
C HIS A 393 -9.46 -27.32 29.98
N PRO A 394 -9.00 -28.25 30.85
CA PRO A 394 -9.91 -28.97 31.76
C PRO A 394 -10.65 -28.06 32.76
N GLN A 395 -10.00 -26.99 33.23
CA GLN A 395 -10.56 -26.05 34.20
C GLN A 395 -11.25 -24.83 33.56
N PHE A 396 -10.97 -24.57 32.29
CA PHE A 396 -11.46 -23.40 31.56
C PHE A 396 -12.14 -23.89 30.29
N THR A 397 -13.44 -23.65 30.17
CA THR A 397 -14.18 -24.01 28.96
C THR A 397 -13.58 -23.33 27.74
N VAL A 398 -13.88 -23.87 26.56
CA VAL A 398 -13.46 -23.26 25.27
C VAL A 398 -13.91 -21.81 25.13
N PHE A 399 -15.04 -21.44 25.76
CA PHE A 399 -15.48 -20.04 25.87
C PHE A 399 -14.53 -19.20 26.73
N GLY A 400 -14.10 -19.75 27.86
CA GLY A 400 -13.16 -19.09 28.77
C GLY A 400 -11.79 -18.87 28.13
N THR A 401 -11.26 -19.85 27.41
CA THR A 401 -9.97 -19.71 26.69
C THR A 401 -10.07 -18.73 25.53
N LEU A 402 -11.15 -18.76 24.73
CA LEU A 402 -11.40 -17.77 23.67
C LEU A 402 -11.54 -16.35 24.23
N ALA A 403 -12.31 -16.17 25.30
CA ALA A 403 -12.47 -14.87 25.96
C ALA A 403 -11.13 -14.38 26.54
N PHE A 404 -10.36 -15.26 27.17
CA PHE A 404 -9.03 -14.94 27.69
C PHE A 404 -8.07 -14.55 26.57
N PHE A 405 -8.07 -15.27 25.46
CA PHE A 405 -7.32 -14.92 24.25
C PHE A 405 -7.70 -13.53 23.75
N LEU A 406 -8.99 -13.20 23.63
CA LEU A 406 -9.45 -11.88 23.17
C LEU A 406 -8.97 -10.77 24.12
N VAL A 407 -9.17 -10.91 25.43
CA VAL A 407 -8.75 -9.88 26.41
C VAL A 407 -7.23 -9.69 26.36
N MET A 408 -6.47 -10.79 26.38
CA MET A 408 -5.01 -10.72 26.40
C MET A 408 -4.43 -10.20 25.08
N LYS A 409 -4.91 -10.71 23.94
CA LYS A 409 -4.43 -10.24 22.63
C LYS A 409 -4.82 -8.80 22.35
N PHE A 410 -5.93 -8.28 22.90
CA PHE A 410 -6.31 -6.88 22.70
C PHE A 410 -5.21 -5.91 23.17
N TRP A 411 -4.76 -6.01 24.42
CA TRP A 411 -3.74 -5.11 24.95
C TRP A 411 -2.33 -5.45 24.42
N MET A 412 -2.02 -6.74 24.23
CA MET A 412 -0.75 -7.18 23.66
C MET A 412 -0.57 -6.69 22.23
N LEU A 413 -1.64 -6.68 21.42
CA LEU A 413 -1.61 -6.18 20.05
C LEU A 413 -1.33 -4.67 20.02
N ILE A 414 -1.98 -3.91 20.90
CA ILE A 414 -1.70 -2.48 21.07
C ILE A 414 -0.22 -2.27 21.38
N LEU A 415 0.35 -3.00 22.36
CA LEU A 415 1.77 -2.93 22.68
C LEU A 415 2.66 -3.31 21.48
N ALA A 416 2.38 -4.45 20.82
CA ALA A 416 3.15 -4.95 19.69
C ALA A 416 3.22 -3.95 18.52
N THR A 417 2.13 -3.21 18.27
CA THR A 417 2.12 -2.22 17.19
C THR A 417 2.98 -0.98 17.48
N THR A 418 3.30 -0.70 18.75
CA THR A 418 4.17 0.44 19.13
C THR A 418 5.65 0.16 18.94
N ILE A 419 6.03 -1.12 18.79
CA ILE A 419 7.42 -1.53 18.64
C ILE A 419 7.97 -0.98 17.30
N PRO A 420 9.10 -0.24 17.30
CA PRO A 420 9.66 0.42 16.12
C PRO A 420 10.41 -0.55 15.18
N ILE A 421 9.71 -1.58 14.70
CA ILE A 421 10.19 -2.60 13.76
C ILE A 421 9.35 -2.61 12.47
N PRO A 422 9.89 -3.08 11.33
CA PRO A 422 9.10 -3.29 10.12
C PRO A 422 8.08 -4.42 10.32
N ALA A 423 6.85 -4.05 10.64
CA ALA A 423 5.75 -4.97 10.93
C ALA A 423 4.45 -4.56 10.22
N GLY A 424 3.66 -5.56 9.83
CA GLY A 424 2.29 -5.40 9.32
C GLY A 424 1.28 -5.70 10.41
N TYR A 425 0.18 -4.93 10.45
CA TYR A 425 -0.79 -5.01 11.55
C TYR A 425 -2.12 -5.65 11.15
N PHE A 426 -2.30 -6.02 9.88
CA PHE A 426 -3.56 -6.57 9.35
C PHE A 426 -3.85 -8.01 9.80
N MET A 427 -2.88 -8.92 9.68
CA MET A 427 -3.11 -10.34 10.05
C MET A 427 -3.52 -10.51 11.53
N PRO A 428 -2.90 -9.81 12.50
CA PRO A 428 -3.33 -9.88 13.90
C PRO A 428 -4.78 -9.46 14.15
N ILE A 429 -5.23 -8.35 13.55
CA ILE A 429 -6.63 -7.90 13.68
C ILE A 429 -7.58 -8.88 12.96
N PHE A 430 -7.16 -9.50 11.87
CA PHE A 430 -7.94 -10.53 11.17
C PHE A 430 -8.15 -11.76 12.06
N ILE A 431 -7.10 -12.26 12.71
CA ILE A 431 -7.18 -13.37 13.68
C ILE A 431 -8.01 -12.97 14.91
N PHE A 432 -7.88 -11.75 15.42
CA PHE A 432 -8.68 -11.24 16.52
C PHE A 432 -10.19 -11.24 16.19
N GLY A 433 -10.53 -10.78 14.99
CA GLY A 433 -11.88 -10.87 14.45
C GLY A 433 -12.37 -12.31 14.32
N ALA A 434 -11.51 -13.20 13.82
CA ALA A 434 -11.83 -14.62 13.70
C ALA A 434 -12.15 -15.27 15.05
N ALA A 435 -11.37 -14.95 16.10
CA ALA A 435 -11.62 -15.43 17.46
C ALA A 435 -12.93 -14.86 18.05
N THR A 436 -13.26 -13.60 17.74
CA THR A 436 -14.53 -12.98 18.14
C THR A 436 -15.71 -13.68 17.48
N GLY A 437 -15.63 -13.90 16.16
CA GLY A 437 -16.63 -14.63 15.40
C GLY A 437 -16.79 -16.07 15.87
N ARG A 438 -15.67 -16.74 16.17
CA ARG A 438 -15.67 -18.10 16.70
C ARG A 438 -16.37 -18.20 18.06
N LEU A 439 -16.08 -17.28 18.98
CA LEU A 439 -16.72 -17.22 20.28
C LEU A 439 -18.25 -17.09 20.16
N ILE A 440 -18.73 -16.21 19.27
CA ILE A 440 -20.16 -16.03 19.02
C ILE A 440 -20.77 -17.27 18.34
N GLY A 441 -20.08 -17.85 17.35
CA GLY A 441 -20.53 -19.07 16.68
C GLY A 441 -20.67 -20.27 17.63
N GLU A 442 -19.72 -20.46 18.55
CA GLU A 442 -19.82 -21.51 19.58
C GLU A 442 -20.97 -21.22 20.55
N ALA A 443 -21.23 -19.95 20.89
CA ALA A 443 -22.33 -19.57 21.79
C ALA A 443 -23.67 -19.89 21.14
N LEU A 444 -23.80 -19.63 19.83
CA LEU A 444 -24.96 -19.98 19.03
C LEU A 444 -25.13 -21.50 18.90
N SER A 445 -24.05 -22.25 18.67
CA SER A 445 -24.08 -23.71 18.63
C SER A 445 -24.53 -24.34 19.95
N VAL A 446 -24.23 -23.70 21.09
CA VAL A 446 -24.74 -24.11 22.41
C VAL A 446 -26.19 -23.71 22.64
N ALA A 447 -26.60 -22.52 22.17
CA ALA A 447 -27.97 -22.03 22.29
C ALA A 447 -28.96 -22.84 21.42
N PHE A 448 -28.52 -23.28 20.25
CA PHE A 448 -29.30 -24.08 19.31
C PHE A 448 -28.52 -25.36 18.90
N PRO A 449 -28.46 -26.39 19.76
CA PRO A 449 -27.68 -27.60 19.50
C PRO A 449 -28.13 -28.39 18.26
N GLU A 450 -29.45 -28.45 18.03
CA GLU A 450 -30.06 -29.08 16.85
C GLU A 450 -29.97 -28.20 15.59
N GLY A 451 -29.57 -26.95 15.73
CA GLY A 451 -29.49 -25.98 14.65
C GLY A 451 -30.74 -25.09 14.50
N ILE A 452 -30.83 -24.42 13.36
CA ILE A 452 -31.92 -23.49 13.02
C ILE A 452 -32.90 -24.23 12.10
N ILE A 453 -34.21 -24.11 12.39
CA ILE A 453 -35.27 -24.70 11.58
C ILE A 453 -35.60 -23.75 10.44
N ALA A 454 -35.46 -24.20 9.20
CA ALA A 454 -35.90 -23.47 8.02
C ALA A 454 -36.45 -24.39 6.94
N GLY A 455 -37.59 -24.01 6.36
CA GLY A 455 -38.27 -24.83 5.35
C GLY A 455 -38.65 -26.25 5.82
N GLY A 456 -38.72 -26.48 7.14
CA GLY A 456 -38.97 -27.80 7.72
C GLY A 456 -37.74 -28.70 7.89
N ILE A 457 -36.54 -28.22 7.56
CA ILE A 457 -35.25 -28.91 7.75
C ILE A 457 -34.47 -28.19 8.84
N THR A 458 -33.83 -28.94 9.75
CA THR A 458 -32.94 -28.41 10.79
C THR A 458 -31.50 -28.38 10.28
N TYR A 459 -30.93 -27.17 10.18
CA TYR A 459 -29.54 -26.98 9.75
C TYR A 459 -28.64 -26.70 10.95
N PRO A 460 -27.61 -27.52 11.22
CA PRO A 460 -26.69 -27.28 12.32
C PRO A 460 -25.84 -26.03 12.05
N ILE A 461 -25.64 -25.24 13.10
CA ILE A 461 -24.81 -24.04 13.04
C ILE A 461 -23.34 -24.45 12.90
N ILE A 462 -22.62 -23.84 11.95
CA ILE A 462 -21.20 -24.08 11.71
C ILE A 462 -20.39 -22.87 12.24
N PRO A 463 -19.73 -22.98 13.41
CA PRO A 463 -19.00 -21.86 14.01
C PRO A 463 -17.86 -21.31 13.15
N GLY A 464 -17.27 -22.12 12.27
CA GLY A 464 -16.24 -21.68 11.32
C GLY A 464 -16.71 -20.58 10.36
N GLY A 465 -17.98 -20.60 9.93
CA GLY A 465 -18.56 -19.54 9.11
C GLY A 465 -18.69 -18.21 9.87
N TYR A 466 -19.07 -18.27 11.14
CA TYR A 466 -19.11 -17.11 12.04
C TYR A 466 -17.71 -16.57 12.33
N ALA A 467 -16.72 -17.44 12.50
CA ALA A 467 -15.32 -17.04 12.62
C ALA A 467 -14.86 -16.28 11.37
N LEU A 468 -15.17 -16.77 10.17
CA LEU A 468 -14.86 -16.07 8.92
C LEU A 468 -15.52 -14.68 8.85
N ALA A 469 -16.81 -14.59 9.22
CA ALA A 469 -17.53 -13.33 9.25
C ALA A 469 -16.93 -12.34 10.25
N GLY A 470 -16.56 -12.80 11.45
CA GLY A 470 -15.91 -11.99 12.47
C GLY A 470 -14.54 -11.47 12.00
N ALA A 471 -13.77 -12.33 11.32
CA ALA A 471 -12.48 -11.96 10.75
C ALA A 471 -12.62 -10.82 9.73
N ALA A 472 -13.56 -10.95 8.79
CA ALA A 472 -13.87 -9.94 7.80
C ALA A 472 -14.39 -8.65 8.47
N ALA A 473 -15.40 -8.75 9.33
CA ALA A 473 -16.09 -7.60 9.90
C ALA A 473 -15.17 -6.75 10.81
N PHE A 474 -14.41 -7.38 11.71
CA PHE A 474 -13.50 -6.65 12.59
C PHE A 474 -12.34 -6.03 11.82
N SER A 475 -11.70 -6.77 10.90
CA SER A 475 -10.58 -6.23 10.12
C SER A 475 -11.03 -5.11 9.16
N GLY A 476 -12.21 -5.26 8.54
CA GLY A 476 -12.87 -4.22 7.75
C GLY A 476 -13.11 -2.96 8.55
N ALA A 477 -13.69 -3.11 9.74
CA ALA A 477 -14.00 -1.98 10.62
C ALA A 477 -12.75 -1.26 11.15
N VAL A 478 -11.66 -1.98 11.44
CA VAL A 478 -10.39 -1.36 11.84
C VAL A 478 -9.72 -0.61 10.67
N THR A 479 -9.86 -1.11 9.45
CA THR A 479 -9.20 -0.55 8.25
C THR A 479 -10.09 0.39 7.43
N HIS A 480 -11.37 0.50 7.75
CA HIS A 480 -12.42 1.19 6.99
C HIS A 480 -12.58 0.66 5.56
N THR A 481 -12.58 -0.67 5.40
CA THR A 481 -12.66 -1.32 4.08
C THR A 481 -13.72 -2.42 4.04
N ILE A 482 -14.39 -2.55 2.89
CA ILE A 482 -15.41 -3.58 2.63
C ILE A 482 -14.78 -4.77 1.90
N SER A 483 -13.74 -4.51 1.11
CA SER A 483 -12.91 -5.51 0.42
C SER A 483 -12.33 -6.61 1.32
N THR A 484 -12.29 -6.42 2.64
CA THR A 484 -11.93 -7.46 3.62
C THR A 484 -12.88 -8.66 3.61
N ALA A 485 -14.16 -8.45 3.25
CA ALA A 485 -15.12 -9.54 3.02
C ALA A 485 -14.71 -10.39 1.82
N ILE A 486 -14.37 -9.73 0.70
CA ILE A 486 -13.93 -10.39 -0.53
C ILE A 486 -12.62 -11.13 -0.28
N LEU A 487 -11.71 -10.54 0.51
CA LEU A 487 -10.47 -11.19 0.94
C LEU A 487 -10.76 -12.47 1.72
N ALA A 488 -11.72 -12.44 2.65
CA ALA A 488 -12.10 -13.62 3.40
C ALA A 488 -12.63 -14.75 2.50
N PHE A 489 -13.45 -14.43 1.49
CA PHE A 489 -13.94 -15.43 0.52
C PHE A 489 -12.84 -15.97 -0.40
N GLU A 490 -11.93 -15.11 -0.86
CA GLU A 490 -10.84 -15.52 -1.75
C GLU A 490 -9.82 -16.40 -1.02
N LEU A 491 -9.54 -16.10 0.26
CA LEU A 491 -8.67 -16.90 1.11
C LEU A 491 -9.26 -18.28 1.43
N THR A 492 -10.58 -18.36 1.66
CA THR A 492 -11.28 -19.61 1.96
C THR A 492 -11.57 -20.44 0.71
N GLY A 493 -11.73 -19.78 -0.44
CA GLY A 493 -12.09 -20.40 -1.71
C GLY A 493 -13.58 -20.71 -1.84
N GLN A 494 -14.41 -20.24 -0.91
CA GLN A 494 -15.85 -20.44 -0.92
C GLN A 494 -16.57 -19.08 -0.81
N ILE A 495 -17.50 -18.84 -1.74
CA ILE A 495 -18.30 -17.61 -1.82
C ILE A 495 -19.73 -17.87 -1.30
N VAL A 496 -19.96 -19.02 -0.67
CA VAL A 496 -21.30 -19.41 -0.18
C VAL A 496 -21.81 -18.36 0.81
N HIS A 497 -21.01 -17.97 1.80
CA HIS A 497 -21.35 -16.97 2.83
C HIS A 497 -21.26 -15.50 2.38
N ALA A 498 -21.42 -15.21 1.08
CA ALA A 498 -21.23 -13.87 0.52
C ALA A 498 -22.08 -12.79 1.20
N LEU A 499 -23.41 -12.96 1.16
CA LEU A 499 -24.35 -11.92 1.58
C LEU A 499 -24.28 -11.63 3.11
N PRO A 500 -24.35 -12.63 4.01
CA PRO A 500 -24.39 -12.35 5.46
C PRO A 500 -23.08 -11.73 5.97
N VAL A 501 -21.94 -12.24 5.50
CA VAL A 501 -20.62 -11.70 5.88
C VAL A 501 -20.46 -10.28 5.37
N LEU A 502 -20.91 -9.97 4.15
CA LEU A 502 -20.85 -8.61 3.61
C LEU A 502 -21.73 -7.64 4.43
N LEU A 503 -22.94 -8.06 4.82
CA LEU A 503 -23.81 -7.28 5.70
C LEU A 503 -23.19 -7.04 7.08
N ALA A 504 -22.54 -8.05 7.66
CA ALA A 504 -21.80 -7.93 8.92
C ALA A 504 -20.66 -6.90 8.80
N VAL A 505 -19.90 -6.94 7.70
CA VAL A 505 -18.81 -5.99 7.42
C VAL A 505 -19.32 -4.57 7.23
N LEU A 506 -20.44 -4.39 6.51
CA LEU A 506 -21.07 -3.08 6.34
C LEU A 506 -21.56 -2.51 7.68
N ALA A 507 -22.21 -3.32 8.50
CA ALA A 507 -22.64 -2.92 9.84
C ALA A 507 -21.45 -2.50 10.73
N ALA A 508 -20.37 -3.30 10.71
CA ALA A 508 -19.16 -3.00 11.46
C ALA A 508 -18.49 -1.69 11.00
N ASN A 509 -18.40 -1.48 9.68
CA ASN A 509 -17.85 -0.26 9.09
C ASN A 509 -18.69 0.98 9.40
N ALA A 510 -20.02 0.88 9.32
CA ALA A 510 -20.92 2.00 9.61
C ALA A 510 -20.73 2.49 11.05
N ILE A 511 -20.63 1.57 12.02
CA ILE A 511 -20.36 1.89 13.43
C ILE A 511 -18.96 2.48 13.58
N ALA A 512 -17.92 1.82 13.05
CA ALA A 512 -16.53 2.26 13.20
C ALA A 512 -16.24 3.64 12.60
N GLN A 513 -16.65 3.86 11.34
CA GLN A 513 -16.44 5.11 10.63
C GLN A 513 -17.19 6.31 11.24
N SER A 514 -18.32 6.05 11.92
CA SER A 514 -19.06 7.09 12.64
C SER A 514 -18.32 7.55 13.90
N CYS A 515 -17.60 6.64 14.57
CA CYS A 515 -17.02 6.86 15.89
C CYS A 515 -15.53 7.20 15.89
N GLN A 516 -14.71 6.53 15.06
CA GLN A 516 -13.23 6.62 15.09
C GLN A 516 -12.64 6.79 13.68
N PRO A 517 -11.40 7.32 13.55
CA PRO A 517 -10.65 7.24 12.30
C PRO A 517 -10.09 5.82 12.08
N SER A 518 -9.75 5.48 10.83
CA SER A 518 -9.16 4.17 10.52
C SER A 518 -7.82 3.98 11.25
N PHE A 519 -7.37 2.74 11.38
CA PHE A 519 -6.06 2.43 11.99
C PHE A 519 -4.90 3.18 11.31
N TYR A 520 -4.92 3.23 9.97
CA TYR A 520 -3.88 3.92 9.21
C TYR A 520 -3.94 5.43 9.40
N GLU A 521 -5.14 6.03 9.39
CA GLU A 521 -5.33 7.46 9.65
C GLU A 521 -4.99 7.86 11.09
N GLY A 522 -5.35 7.05 12.08
CA GLY A 522 -4.92 7.22 13.46
C GLY A 522 -3.39 7.25 13.58
N THR A 523 -2.71 6.39 12.83
CA THR A 523 -1.24 6.38 12.76
C THR A 523 -0.69 7.63 12.07
N ILE A 524 -1.32 8.11 10.99
CA ILE A 524 -0.97 9.38 10.31
C ILE A 524 -1.07 10.56 11.29
N ILE A 525 -2.16 10.64 12.07
CA ILE A 525 -2.37 11.68 13.10
C ILE A 525 -1.23 11.66 14.12
N VAL A 526 -0.95 10.48 14.70
CA VAL A 526 0.05 10.36 15.77
C VAL A 526 1.48 10.59 15.23
N LYS A 527 1.75 10.24 13.96
CA LYS A 527 3.01 10.54 13.26
C LYS A 527 3.12 11.99 12.78
N LYS A 528 2.03 12.76 12.79
CA LYS A 528 1.98 14.12 12.24
C LYS A 528 2.51 14.19 10.81
N LEU A 529 2.13 13.20 9.99
CA LEU A 529 2.51 13.19 8.57
C LEU A 529 1.73 14.28 7.81
N PRO A 530 2.32 14.90 6.77
CA PRO A 530 1.73 15.99 5.99
C PRO A 530 0.60 15.49 5.06
N PHE A 531 -0.52 15.08 5.65
CA PHE A 531 -1.71 14.60 4.96
C PHE A 531 -2.84 15.61 5.11
N LEU A 532 -3.28 16.23 4.02
CA LEU A 532 -4.28 17.31 4.05
C LEU A 532 -5.74 16.83 4.18
N PRO A 533 -6.20 15.76 3.50
CA PRO A 533 -7.61 15.39 3.52
C PRO A 533 -8.19 15.22 4.93
N TRP A 534 -9.48 15.46 5.08
CA TRP A 534 -10.13 15.45 6.39
C TRP A 534 -10.04 14.06 7.05
N ILE A 535 -9.74 14.04 8.35
CA ILE A 535 -9.71 12.83 9.17
C ILE A 535 -10.57 13.08 10.41
N ARG A 536 -11.47 12.15 10.73
CA ARG A 536 -12.32 12.22 11.93
C ARG A 536 -11.49 12.32 13.21
N GLY A 537 -11.84 13.27 14.06
CA GLY A 537 -11.18 13.48 15.35
C GLY A 537 -9.77 14.10 15.24
N ARG A 538 -9.41 14.70 14.11
CA ARG A 538 -8.22 15.54 13.95
C ARG A 538 -8.64 17.00 13.83
N ASN A 539 -8.32 17.81 14.83
CA ASN A 539 -8.45 19.26 14.74
C ASN A 539 -7.19 19.85 14.08
N ILE A 540 -7.31 20.28 12.83
CA ILE A 540 -6.28 21.06 12.14
C ILE A 540 -6.72 22.52 12.24
N GLY A 541 -5.92 23.37 12.89
CA GLY A 541 -6.01 24.83 12.98
C GLY A 541 -7.39 25.51 12.83
N ASN A 542 -7.82 26.28 13.84
CA ASN A 542 -9.11 26.99 13.82
C ASN A 542 -9.29 28.03 12.68
N HIS A 543 -8.23 28.42 11.98
CA HIS A 543 -8.29 29.43 10.91
C HIS A 543 -8.15 28.78 9.53
N PRO A 544 -9.05 29.08 8.58
CA PRO A 544 -8.92 28.61 7.21
C PRO A 544 -7.66 29.21 6.58
N VAL A 545 -6.73 28.35 6.17
CA VAL A 545 -5.55 28.78 5.40
C VAL A 545 -5.97 29.00 3.95
N ILE A 546 -5.73 30.21 3.46
CA ILE A 546 -5.96 30.62 2.07
C ILE A 546 -4.65 30.71 1.29
N VAL A 547 -4.74 30.76 -0.04
CA VAL A 547 -3.60 30.85 -0.96
C VAL A 547 -2.69 32.02 -0.64
N GLU A 548 -3.23 33.17 -0.26
CA GLU A 548 -2.46 34.36 0.10
C GLU A 548 -1.42 34.09 1.20
N HIS A 549 -1.73 33.21 2.16
CA HIS A 549 -0.83 32.92 3.28
C HIS A 549 0.39 32.06 2.89
N PHE A 550 0.35 31.34 1.77
CA PHE A 550 1.40 30.38 1.40
C PHE A 550 1.93 30.51 -0.02
N MET A 551 1.33 31.33 -0.87
CA MET A 551 1.80 31.56 -2.24
C MET A 551 3.22 32.14 -2.24
N ASN A 552 3.99 31.84 -3.30
CA ASN A 552 5.23 32.53 -3.56
C ASN A 552 4.93 33.89 -4.20
N GLY A 553 5.13 34.97 -3.45
CA GLY A 553 4.95 36.34 -3.94
C GLY A 553 6.13 36.89 -4.74
N ALA A 554 7.29 36.22 -4.75
CA ALA A 554 8.46 36.62 -5.52
C ALA A 554 8.38 36.06 -6.94
N ILE A 555 7.55 36.68 -7.78
CA ILE A 555 7.41 36.31 -9.19
C ILE A 555 8.24 37.22 -10.10
N THR A 556 8.90 36.61 -11.09
CA THR A 556 9.61 37.34 -12.15
C THR A 556 8.71 37.48 -13.36
N VAL A 557 8.09 38.65 -13.49
CA VAL A 557 7.18 38.99 -14.59
C VAL A 557 7.93 39.49 -15.81
N LEU A 558 7.50 39.08 -17.00
CA LEU A 558 7.94 39.64 -18.27
C LEU A 558 6.79 40.44 -18.86
N ALA A 559 7.00 41.71 -19.16
CA ALA A 559 5.97 42.59 -19.71
C ALA A 559 6.20 42.84 -21.20
N LYS A 560 5.14 43.01 -22.00
CA LYS A 560 5.28 43.20 -23.45
C LYS A 560 6.06 44.46 -23.83
N ASP A 561 5.94 45.50 -23.01
CA ASP A 561 6.61 46.80 -23.10
C ASP A 561 8.06 46.78 -22.56
N MET A 562 8.50 45.69 -21.93
CA MET A 562 9.86 45.57 -21.38
C MET A 562 10.92 45.62 -22.49
N SER A 563 12.02 46.32 -22.21
CA SER A 563 13.14 46.42 -23.13
C SER A 563 13.91 45.11 -23.25
N MET A 564 14.51 44.86 -24.41
CA MET A 564 15.23 43.60 -24.67
C MET A 564 16.44 43.41 -23.74
N GLU A 565 17.12 44.49 -23.35
CA GLU A 565 18.24 44.45 -22.40
C GLU A 565 17.78 43.95 -21.02
N GLU A 566 16.63 44.42 -20.54
CA GLU A 566 16.03 43.98 -19.28
C GLU A 566 15.58 42.52 -19.35
N VAL A 567 14.97 42.11 -20.47
CA VAL A 567 14.58 40.71 -20.68
C VAL A 567 15.82 39.80 -20.63
N VAL A 568 16.89 40.14 -21.35
CA VAL A 568 18.15 39.37 -21.32
C VAL A 568 18.72 39.34 -19.90
N LYS A 569 18.67 40.45 -19.17
CA LYS A 569 19.11 40.52 -17.77
C LYS A 569 18.28 39.64 -16.84
N VAL A 570 16.96 39.60 -16.99
CA VAL A 570 16.07 38.71 -16.21
C VAL A 570 16.36 37.24 -16.51
N VAL A 571 16.52 36.89 -17.79
CA VAL A 571 16.72 35.50 -18.23
C VAL A 571 18.11 34.95 -17.87
N THR A 572 19.10 35.83 -17.76
CA THR A 572 20.46 35.50 -17.30
C THR A 572 20.58 35.50 -15.79
N SER A 573 19.79 36.32 -15.07
CA SER A 573 19.79 36.37 -13.60
C SER A 573 18.89 35.33 -12.95
N THR A 574 17.86 34.83 -13.64
CA THR A 574 16.92 33.85 -13.10
C THR A 574 16.88 32.56 -13.90
N ASP A 575 16.73 31.44 -13.19
CA ASP A 575 16.66 30.10 -13.75
C ASP A 575 15.30 29.45 -13.47
N VAL A 576 14.23 30.16 -13.84
CA VAL A 576 12.86 29.64 -13.77
C VAL A 576 12.47 28.99 -15.10
N ALA A 577 11.68 27.92 -15.05
CA ALA A 577 11.26 27.19 -16.25
C ALA A 577 10.28 28.00 -17.12
N GLU A 578 9.40 28.75 -16.47
CA GLU A 578 8.27 29.45 -17.07
C GLU A 578 8.16 30.86 -16.49
N TYR A 579 7.98 31.85 -17.37
CA TYR A 579 7.77 33.24 -16.99
C TYR A 579 6.32 33.66 -17.26
N PRO A 580 5.62 34.27 -16.29
CA PRO A 580 4.34 34.92 -16.56
C PRO A 580 4.53 36.13 -17.47
N LEU A 581 3.78 36.15 -18.57
CA LEU A 581 3.73 37.26 -19.51
C LEU A 581 2.58 38.19 -19.14
N VAL A 582 2.91 39.46 -18.87
CA VAL A 582 1.95 40.51 -18.53
C VAL A 582 1.78 41.53 -19.65
N GLU A 583 0.63 42.21 -19.67
CA GLU A 583 0.30 43.20 -20.70
C GLU A 583 1.25 44.40 -20.71
N SER A 584 1.46 45.04 -19.56
CA SER A 584 2.42 46.13 -19.39
C SER A 584 3.02 46.14 -17.99
N THR A 585 4.15 46.84 -17.83
CA THR A 585 4.82 47.04 -16.55
C THR A 585 3.93 47.70 -15.49
N GLU A 586 3.02 48.60 -15.90
CA GLU A 586 2.08 49.28 -14.99
C GLU A 586 0.84 48.41 -14.66
N SER A 587 0.26 47.77 -15.67
CA SER A 587 -1.00 47.03 -15.51
C SER A 587 -0.81 45.71 -14.76
N GLN A 588 0.32 45.02 -15.01
CA GLN A 588 0.65 43.69 -14.47
C GLN A 588 -0.43 42.62 -14.74
N ILE A 589 -1.29 42.84 -15.75
CA ILE A 589 -2.38 41.91 -16.09
C ILE A 589 -1.79 40.68 -16.78
N LEU A 590 -2.11 39.50 -16.26
CA LEU A 590 -1.60 38.23 -16.77
C LEU A 590 -2.24 37.88 -18.11
N MET A 591 -1.43 37.73 -19.15
CA MET A 591 -1.89 37.41 -20.51
C MET A 591 -1.55 35.97 -20.91
N GLY A 592 -0.44 35.41 -20.42
CA GLY A 592 0.04 34.10 -20.83
C GLY A 592 1.32 33.67 -20.11
N VAL A 593 1.95 32.62 -20.62
CA VAL A 593 3.22 32.08 -20.13
C VAL A 593 4.19 31.94 -21.30
N VAL A 594 5.46 32.22 -21.04
CA VAL A 594 6.56 31.99 -21.97
C VAL A 594 7.60 31.08 -21.33
N ARG A 595 7.99 30.01 -22.02
CA ARG A 595 9.01 29.09 -21.52
C ARG A 595 10.40 29.65 -21.72
N ARG A 596 11.26 29.51 -20.71
CA ARG A 596 12.65 29.99 -20.76
C ARG A 596 13.42 29.43 -21.94
N ALA A 597 13.25 28.13 -22.24
CA ALA A 597 13.96 27.48 -23.35
C ALA A 597 13.59 28.07 -24.73
N GLN A 598 12.31 28.35 -24.95
CA GLN A 598 11.82 28.96 -26.20
C GLN A 598 12.27 30.41 -26.30
N LEU A 599 12.25 31.13 -25.18
CA LEU A 599 12.74 32.52 -25.13
C LEU A 599 14.24 32.59 -25.41
N LEU A 600 15.04 31.70 -24.83
CA LEU A 600 16.48 31.60 -25.09
C LEU A 600 16.77 31.26 -26.56
N GLN A 601 16.01 30.32 -27.15
CA GLN A 601 16.13 30.01 -28.58
C GLN A 601 15.80 31.23 -29.46
N ALA A 602 14.74 31.96 -29.13
CA ALA A 602 14.36 33.17 -29.86
C ALA A 602 15.44 34.26 -29.75
N LEU A 603 16.00 34.47 -28.54
CA LEU A 603 17.09 35.41 -28.31
C LEU A 603 18.39 35.01 -29.03
N GLN A 604 18.67 33.72 -29.18
CA GLN A 604 19.85 33.21 -29.90
C GLN A 604 19.67 33.21 -31.43
N ALA A 605 18.43 33.09 -31.91
CA ALA A 605 18.11 33.08 -33.33
C ALA A 605 18.11 34.48 -33.96
N GLU A 606 18.05 35.56 -33.16
CA GLU A 606 18.20 36.92 -33.68
C GLU A 606 19.65 37.19 -34.11
N PRO A 607 19.90 37.58 -35.38
CA PRO A 607 21.24 37.94 -35.83
C PRO A 607 21.68 39.27 -35.19
N PRO A 608 22.98 39.44 -34.88
CA PRO A 608 23.54 40.67 -34.30
C PRO A 608 23.58 41.88 -35.25
N SER A 609 22.84 41.88 -36.37
CA SER A 609 22.92 42.94 -37.39
C SER A 609 22.07 44.15 -37.01
N TRP A 610 22.78 45.26 -36.85
CA TRP A 610 22.37 46.61 -36.48
C TRP A 610 21.29 47.23 -37.37
N VAL A 611 20.24 47.78 -36.74
CA VAL A 611 19.52 48.98 -37.20
C VAL A 611 19.15 49.79 -35.94
N PRO A 612 19.63 51.05 -35.81
CA PRO A 612 19.21 51.94 -34.72
C PRO A 612 17.90 52.64 -35.11
N GLU A 613 16.91 52.62 -34.21
CA GLU A 613 15.85 53.65 -33.99
C GLU A 613 14.49 53.11 -33.53
N HIS A 614 14.27 51.79 -33.45
CA HIS A 614 13.09 51.26 -32.75
C HIS A 614 13.53 50.52 -31.50
N GLN A 615 13.14 51.05 -30.35
CA GLN A 615 13.33 50.45 -29.03
C GLN A 615 12.58 49.10 -29.04
N ARG A 616 13.29 48.02 -29.40
CA ARG A 616 12.69 46.69 -29.50
C ARG A 616 12.18 46.29 -28.12
N CYS A 617 10.89 46.01 -28.05
CA CYS A 617 10.23 45.52 -26.84
C CYS A 617 9.96 44.03 -27.00
N LEU A 618 9.69 43.33 -25.88
CA LEU A 618 9.38 41.91 -25.89
C LEU A 618 8.24 41.54 -26.87
N GLN A 619 7.31 42.47 -27.11
CA GLN A 619 6.24 42.34 -28.09
C GLN A 619 6.72 41.96 -29.51
N ASP A 620 7.89 42.45 -29.93
CA ASP A 620 8.43 42.17 -31.26
C ASP A 620 8.92 40.73 -31.41
N ILE A 621 9.50 40.15 -30.36
CA ILE A 621 9.86 38.72 -30.32
C ILE A 621 8.59 37.86 -30.34
N LEU A 622 7.60 38.22 -29.51
CA LEU A 622 6.35 37.45 -29.38
C LEU A 622 5.59 37.38 -30.70
N ALA A 623 5.58 38.46 -31.49
CA ALA A 623 4.94 38.49 -32.80
C ALA A 623 5.65 37.61 -33.85
N ARG A 624 6.96 37.35 -33.69
CA ARG A 624 7.79 36.72 -34.73
C ARG A 624 8.17 35.27 -34.47
N SER A 625 8.48 34.91 -33.23
CA SER A 625 9.29 33.70 -32.99
C SER A 625 9.03 32.96 -31.67
N CYS A 626 8.21 33.50 -30.76
CA CYS A 626 7.97 32.87 -29.46
C CYS A 626 6.48 32.55 -29.26
N PRO A 627 6.08 31.26 -29.22
CA PRO A 627 4.69 30.89 -28.98
C PRO A 627 4.30 31.23 -27.54
N MET A 628 3.19 31.96 -27.40
CA MET A 628 2.58 32.28 -26.12
C MET A 628 1.63 31.18 -25.71
N GLU A 629 1.83 30.59 -24.54
CA GLU A 629 0.90 29.60 -23.98
C GLU A 629 -0.15 30.34 -23.13
N PRO A 630 -1.46 30.24 -23.43
CA PRO A 630 -2.48 30.90 -22.63
C PRO A 630 -2.57 30.26 -21.26
N VAL A 631 -2.80 31.08 -20.23
CA VAL A 631 -3.06 30.57 -18.87
C VAL A 631 -4.47 29.99 -18.85
N THR A 632 -4.57 28.66 -18.77
CA THR A 632 -5.84 27.93 -18.79
C THR A 632 -6.61 28.03 -17.48
N LEU A 633 -5.91 28.22 -16.36
CA LEU A 633 -6.50 28.28 -15.03
C LEU A 633 -5.67 29.19 -14.13
N HIS A 634 -6.33 29.95 -13.25
CA HIS A 634 -5.70 30.81 -12.24
C HIS A 634 -6.37 30.61 -10.88
N LEU A 635 -5.61 30.84 -9.80
CA LEU A 635 -6.13 30.84 -8.43
C LEU A 635 -6.39 32.27 -7.96
N SER A 636 -7.39 32.45 -7.10
CA SER A 636 -7.56 33.69 -6.34
C SER A 636 -6.78 33.60 -5.02
N PRO A 637 -6.29 34.73 -4.46
CA PRO A 637 -5.60 34.73 -3.17
C PRO A 637 -6.50 34.25 -2.02
N GLU A 638 -7.82 34.43 -2.14
CA GLU A 638 -8.82 34.02 -1.16
C GLU A 638 -9.18 32.52 -1.22
N THR A 639 -8.72 31.81 -2.26
CA THR A 639 -9.01 30.37 -2.42
C THR A 639 -8.45 29.58 -1.24
N SER A 640 -9.25 28.67 -0.68
CA SER A 640 -8.82 27.83 0.44
C SER A 640 -7.72 26.83 0.02
N LEU A 641 -6.85 26.46 0.96
CA LEU A 641 -5.82 25.44 0.75
C LEU A 641 -6.41 24.10 0.29
N HIS A 642 -7.55 23.69 0.84
CA HIS A 642 -8.23 22.44 0.46
C HIS A 642 -8.67 22.46 -1.01
N GLN A 643 -9.26 23.56 -1.46
CA GLN A 643 -9.68 23.69 -2.85
C GLN A 643 -8.49 23.74 -3.80
N ALA A 644 -7.43 24.47 -3.44
CA ALA A 644 -6.19 24.50 -4.20
C ALA A 644 -5.57 23.09 -4.31
N HIS A 645 -5.45 22.36 -3.21
CA HIS A 645 -4.91 21.00 -3.19
C HIS A 645 -5.74 20.03 -4.05
N ASN A 646 -7.07 20.04 -3.92
CA ASN A 646 -7.96 19.20 -4.74
C ASN A 646 -7.79 19.49 -6.24
N LEU A 647 -7.65 20.77 -6.61
CA LEU A 647 -7.48 21.17 -7.99
C LEU A 647 -6.14 20.68 -8.56
N PHE A 648 -5.05 20.81 -7.79
CA PHE A 648 -3.74 20.26 -8.15
C PHE A 648 -3.78 18.73 -8.29
N GLU A 649 -4.49 18.03 -7.40
CA GLU A 649 -4.57 16.57 -7.41
C GLU A 649 -5.43 16.05 -8.57
N LEU A 650 -6.64 16.58 -8.76
CA LEU A 650 -7.60 16.09 -9.76
C LEU A 650 -7.15 16.42 -11.19
N MET A 651 -6.60 17.61 -11.41
CA MET A 651 -6.12 18.05 -12.73
C MET A 651 -4.66 17.67 -13.00
N ASN A 652 -3.97 17.04 -12.05
CA ASN A 652 -2.54 16.69 -12.14
C ASN A 652 -1.65 17.89 -12.51
N LEU A 653 -1.88 19.04 -11.88
CA LEU A 653 -1.12 20.27 -12.17
C LEU A 653 0.22 20.27 -11.45
N HIS A 654 1.22 20.89 -12.07
CA HIS A 654 2.55 21.10 -11.48
C HIS A 654 2.64 22.43 -10.72
N SER A 655 2.01 23.45 -11.31
CA SER A 655 2.08 24.84 -10.90
C SER A 655 0.85 25.59 -11.37
N LEU A 656 0.58 26.73 -10.72
CA LEU A 656 -0.57 27.58 -11.01
C LEU A 656 -0.29 29.02 -10.60
N PHE A 657 -0.64 29.97 -11.46
CA PHE A 657 -0.53 31.40 -11.16
C PHE A 657 -1.68 31.88 -10.28
N VAL A 658 -1.39 32.84 -9.42
CA VAL A 658 -2.37 33.51 -8.56
C VAL A 658 -2.63 34.91 -9.10
N THR A 659 -3.89 35.23 -9.34
CA THR A 659 -4.30 36.54 -9.84
C THR A 659 -5.25 37.25 -8.89
N LEU A 660 -5.07 38.56 -8.75
CA LEU A 660 -5.98 39.45 -8.04
C LEU A 660 -6.43 40.55 -8.99
N ARG A 661 -7.73 40.59 -9.31
CA ARG A 661 -8.30 41.52 -10.31
C ARG A 661 -7.53 41.47 -11.66
N GLY A 662 -7.14 40.26 -12.09
CA GLY A 662 -6.37 40.02 -13.31
C GLY A 662 -4.86 40.24 -13.20
N LYS A 663 -4.37 40.89 -12.14
CA LYS A 663 -2.94 41.12 -11.94
C LYS A 663 -2.23 39.85 -11.47
N ALA A 664 -1.03 39.57 -11.99
CA ALA A 664 -0.19 38.50 -11.49
C ALA A 664 0.36 38.88 -10.10
N VAL A 665 -0.05 38.17 -9.04
CA VAL A 665 0.35 38.46 -7.65
C VAL A 665 1.27 37.40 -7.07
N GLY A 666 1.16 36.16 -7.56
CA GLY A 666 1.98 35.08 -7.04
C GLY A 666 1.91 33.81 -7.86
N PHE A 667 2.61 32.81 -7.35
CA PHE A 667 2.72 31.49 -7.95
C PHE A 667 2.59 30.42 -6.86
N VAL A 668 1.88 29.35 -7.19
CA VAL A 668 1.74 28.17 -6.32
C VAL A 668 2.26 26.96 -7.06
N SER A 669 3.10 26.18 -6.41
CA SER A 669 3.49 24.84 -6.84
C SER A 669 3.29 23.83 -5.70
N TRP A 670 3.61 22.57 -5.98
CA TRP A 670 3.65 21.53 -4.95
C TRP A 670 4.65 21.81 -3.82
N VAL A 671 5.66 22.65 -4.04
CA VAL A 671 6.63 23.04 -3.00
C VAL A 671 5.95 23.87 -1.92
N GLU A 672 5.22 24.92 -2.31
CA GLU A 672 4.47 25.78 -1.40
C GLU A 672 3.33 25.01 -0.72
N LEU A 673 2.59 24.18 -1.48
CA LEU A 673 1.53 23.32 -0.92
C LEU A 673 2.09 22.37 0.13
N LYS A 674 3.20 21.67 -0.15
CA LYS A 674 3.85 20.77 0.81
C LYS A 674 4.27 21.51 2.08
N LYS A 675 4.81 22.72 1.94
CA LYS A 675 5.21 23.57 3.08
C LYS A 675 4.00 24.00 3.91
N ALA A 676 2.91 24.42 3.27
CA ALA A 676 1.66 24.80 3.93
C ALA A 676 1.05 23.62 4.70
N ILE A 677 0.98 22.45 4.09
CA ILE A 677 0.48 21.22 4.72
C ILE A 677 1.37 20.82 5.90
N SER A 678 2.70 20.87 5.73
CA SER A 678 3.65 20.57 6.81
C SER A 678 3.46 21.51 8.00
N ASN A 679 3.34 22.81 7.76
CA ASN A 679 3.12 23.82 8.82
C ASN A 679 1.79 23.61 9.55
N LEU A 680 0.74 23.16 8.84
CA LEU A 680 -0.54 22.82 9.46
C LEU A 680 -0.45 21.60 10.37
N THR A 681 0.34 20.59 9.97
CA THR A 681 0.51 19.37 10.76
C THR A 681 1.48 19.53 11.94
N ASN A 682 2.49 20.38 11.77
CA ASN A 682 3.52 20.68 12.76
C ASN A 682 3.63 22.20 12.88
N PRO A 683 2.76 22.84 13.69
CA PRO A 683 2.82 24.28 13.89
C PRO A 683 4.19 24.65 14.48
N PRO A 684 4.85 25.71 13.97
CA PRO A 684 6.07 26.21 14.58
C PRO A 684 5.79 26.56 16.04
N ALA A 685 6.78 26.35 16.92
CA ALA A 685 6.67 26.76 18.32
C ALA A 685 6.26 28.23 18.37
N PRO A 686 5.32 28.62 19.25
CA PRO A 686 4.99 30.04 19.42
C PRO A 686 6.29 30.78 19.74
N LYS A 687 6.62 31.76 18.89
CA LYS A 687 7.80 32.60 19.04
C LYS A 687 7.67 33.52 20.24
#